data_AF-A0A819Z9T3-F1
#
_entry.id   AF-A0A819Z9T3-F1
#
_cell.length_a   1.000
_cell.length_b   1.000
_cell.length_c   1.000
_cell.angle_alpha   90.00
_cell.angle_beta   90.00
_cell.angle_gamma   90.00
#
_symmetry.space_group_name_H-M   'P 1'
#
loop_
_entity.id
_entity.type
_entity.pdbx_description
1 polymer ?
#
loop_
_entity_poly.entity_id
_entity_poly.type
_entity_poly.pdbx_seq_one_letter_code
_entity_poly.pdbx_strand_id
1 'polypeptide(L)'
;MVEINDIKNNCIELYKNKFRYSLFYAVLILISIILLFFGIDKQSSTTSLINRHSQSINNFICFAQGDKWIVVTTIFYPTKAIYKFLNLTTQWNLIVIADQKTPKDWLLHLSINSSRLIYLSIEQQNTLDFRILHYLPYGSYARKNLGYLIAIKCGAKIIFESDDDNLLETNDIYFLPKIVQQKHVPWIGFHRQRSPFINIYGSFGHPNIWPRGFPIDELRNVTEDGWHSVRRNLENNTYAYIQQYLADLDPDVDAIYRLSHPLSIGRIKFDRDQPPIALEPFTFSPYNTQNTITYYEAFWGLYLPITTTFRVCDIWRSFWVQRLLWDIGGRLIFGTSTVKQVRNSHSFIKDMDDEYQLYHESGSFVRFLVSWSSSYSLLSKRIAQLARDIAQAGFWKSKEVNIMDAWLADLHSVGYSFPSIISPSSPLIIQKRAAVCVTGLAECIQEAWIPTYTNIRQCLHGELDIFLFLSSSLQQGPVPLNTRLKQVRSYMNSTVTILYEDRFIDPGIPSNCHPRFQLPRHATFSVPAYFQQLWSLNECYDLVKDYEKRFNIQYQLLIRARVDTIAKMPLTFERQGIFNVNTTILVPPHRYFSGIDDGFALGPIELMSHYMKRWYSFRQCPSDRNFHPETYLKKYLARFTNITIDLNMSGAADAIPHHRERCH
;
A
#
# COMPACT_ATOMS: atom_id res chain seq x y z
N MET A 1 28.03 6.67 -71.66
CA MET A 1 29.38 6.96 -71.12
C MET A 1 29.38 7.56 -69.72
N VAL A 2 28.27 8.15 -69.22
CA VAL A 2 28.19 8.69 -67.84
C VAL A 2 28.05 7.58 -66.78
N GLU A 3 27.15 6.60 -66.99
CA GLU A 3 26.86 5.53 -66.01
C GLU A 3 28.05 4.60 -65.65
N ILE A 4 29.09 4.53 -66.48
CA ILE A 4 30.27 3.69 -66.22
C ILE A 4 31.21 4.35 -65.17
N ASN A 5 31.20 5.68 -65.06
CA ASN A 5 32.05 6.39 -64.10
C ASN A 5 31.51 6.31 -62.66
N ASP A 6 30.19 6.33 -62.46
CA ASP A 6 29.58 6.28 -61.13
C ASP A 6 29.76 4.90 -60.46
N ILE A 7 29.67 3.81 -61.25
CA ILE A 7 29.98 2.45 -60.75
C ILE A 7 31.45 2.37 -60.32
N LYS A 8 32.36 2.98 -61.10
CA LYS A 8 33.80 2.97 -60.80
C LYS A 8 34.14 3.75 -59.53
N ASN A 9 33.49 4.91 -59.31
CA ASN A 9 33.65 5.72 -58.11
C ASN A 9 33.13 5.00 -56.86
N ASN A 10 31.92 4.41 -56.92
CA ASN A 10 31.35 3.65 -55.80
C ASN A 10 32.22 2.43 -55.40
N CYS A 11 32.79 1.70 -56.38
CA CYS A 11 33.72 0.60 -56.08
C CYS A 11 35.01 1.09 -55.39
N ILE A 12 35.55 2.25 -55.76
CA ILE A 12 36.75 2.83 -55.13
C ILE A 12 36.46 3.26 -53.69
N GLU A 13 35.28 3.82 -53.41
CA GLU A 13 34.89 4.23 -52.06
C GLU A 13 34.65 3.04 -51.13
N LEU A 14 33.99 1.98 -51.62
CA LEU A 14 33.86 0.70 -50.91
C LEU A 14 35.23 0.07 -50.57
N TYR A 15 36.20 0.13 -51.49
CA TYR A 15 37.55 -0.37 -51.23
C TYR A 15 38.30 0.48 -50.19
N LYS A 16 38.20 1.81 -50.25
CA LYS A 16 38.78 2.72 -49.25
C LYS A 16 38.19 2.48 -47.85
N ASN A 17 36.88 2.24 -47.76
CA ASN A 17 36.24 1.93 -46.48
C ASN A 17 36.66 0.56 -45.93
N LYS A 18 36.71 -0.49 -46.75
CA LYS A 18 37.27 -1.79 -46.33
C LYS A 18 38.72 -1.69 -45.84
N PHE A 19 39.56 -0.93 -46.54
CA PHE A 19 40.95 -0.69 -46.12
C PHE A 19 41.04 0.05 -44.78
N ARG A 20 40.22 1.10 -44.57
CA ARG A 20 40.14 1.83 -43.29
C ARG A 20 39.71 0.94 -42.13
N TYR A 21 38.68 0.10 -42.30
CA TYR A 21 38.28 -0.84 -41.26
C TYR A 21 39.35 -1.88 -40.97
N SER A 22 39.99 -2.44 -42.00
CA SER A 22 41.08 -3.42 -41.82
C SER A 22 42.30 -2.82 -41.10
N LEU A 23 42.65 -1.57 -41.40
CA LEU A 23 43.70 -0.83 -40.70
C LEU A 23 43.32 -0.55 -39.24
N PHE A 24 42.07 -0.16 -38.97
CA PHE A 24 41.59 0.07 -37.61
C PHE A 24 41.61 -1.20 -36.75
N TYR A 25 41.22 -2.35 -37.29
CA TYR A 25 41.35 -3.65 -36.62
C TYR A 25 42.81 -4.04 -36.40
N ALA A 26 43.70 -3.81 -37.37
CA ALA A 26 45.13 -4.07 -37.19
C ALA A 26 45.75 -3.20 -36.06
N VAL A 27 45.36 -1.93 -35.95
CA VAL A 27 45.78 -1.04 -34.85
C VAL A 27 45.24 -1.51 -33.50
N LEU A 28 43.97 -1.93 -33.42
CA LEU A 28 43.40 -2.51 -32.19
C LEU A 28 44.13 -3.80 -31.76
N ILE A 29 44.47 -4.68 -32.69
CA ILE A 29 45.26 -5.89 -32.40
C ILE A 29 46.67 -5.51 -31.93
N LEU A 30 47.31 -4.51 -32.55
CA LEU A 30 48.63 -4.04 -32.12
C LEU A 30 48.58 -3.46 -30.69
N ILE A 31 47.58 -2.64 -30.36
CA ILE A 31 47.34 -2.12 -29.00
C ILE A 31 47.09 -3.25 -28.00
N SER A 32 46.33 -4.29 -28.40
CA SER A 32 46.06 -5.47 -27.56
C SER A 32 47.35 -6.24 -27.25
N ILE A 33 48.22 -6.43 -28.25
CA ILE A 33 49.53 -7.09 -28.09
C ILE A 33 50.45 -6.23 -27.22
N ILE A 34 50.49 -4.91 -27.43
CA ILE A 34 51.27 -3.98 -26.60
C ILE A 34 50.81 -4.03 -25.14
N LEU A 35 49.50 -4.05 -24.86
CA LEU A 35 48.97 -4.18 -23.50
C LEU A 35 49.28 -5.55 -22.87
N LEU A 36 49.35 -6.62 -23.66
CA LEU A 36 49.80 -7.93 -23.18
C LEU A 36 51.30 -7.93 -22.84
N PHE A 37 52.16 -7.34 -23.67
CA PHE A 37 53.59 -7.22 -23.39
C PHE A 37 53.89 -6.33 -22.17
N PHE A 38 53.23 -5.17 -22.03
CA PHE A 38 53.37 -4.32 -20.84
C PHE A 38 52.63 -4.85 -19.60
N GLY A 39 51.70 -5.79 -19.76
CA GLY A 39 50.99 -6.44 -18.66
C GLY A 39 51.78 -7.55 -17.95
N ILE A 40 52.81 -8.12 -18.61
CA ILE A 40 53.59 -9.25 -18.09
C ILE A 40 54.80 -8.79 -17.25
N ASP A 41 55.31 -7.58 -17.46
CA ASP A 41 56.58 -7.11 -16.91
C ASP A 41 56.48 -6.42 -15.52
N LYS A 42 55.41 -6.70 -14.76
CA LYS A 42 55.17 -6.09 -13.43
C LYS A 42 54.84 -7.08 -12.32
N GLN A 43 55.27 -8.33 -12.45
CA GLN A 43 55.01 -9.40 -11.46
C GLN A 43 56.29 -10.15 -11.03
N SER A 44 57.38 -9.43 -10.77
CA SER A 44 58.63 -10.03 -10.26
C SER A 44 59.52 -9.03 -9.48
N SER A 45 59.07 -8.49 -8.33
CA SER A 45 59.95 -7.87 -7.30
C SER A 45 59.25 -7.33 -6.02
N THR A 46 58.29 -8.05 -5.40
CA THR A 46 57.66 -7.61 -4.12
C THR A 46 57.28 -8.77 -3.18
N THR A 47 58.20 -9.71 -2.93
CA THR A 47 57.97 -10.89 -2.07
C THR A 47 58.82 -10.94 -0.79
N SER A 48 59.24 -9.79 -0.24
CA SER A 48 60.08 -9.74 0.98
C SER A 48 59.76 -8.62 2.00
N LEU A 49 58.62 -7.93 1.91
CA LEU A 49 58.25 -6.84 2.84
C LEU A 49 56.85 -6.94 3.48
N ILE A 50 56.09 -8.00 3.24
CA ILE A 50 54.79 -8.24 3.88
C ILE A 50 54.98 -9.05 5.17
N ASN A 51 55.71 -8.48 6.13
CA ASN A 51 55.82 -9.07 7.48
C ASN A 51 56.28 -8.04 8.53
N ARG A 52 55.55 -6.92 8.67
CA ARG A 52 55.54 -6.01 9.84
C ARG A 52 54.54 -4.85 9.70
N HIS A 53 53.26 -5.15 9.53
CA HIS A 53 52.18 -4.21 9.89
C HIS A 53 50.92 -4.95 10.35
N SER A 54 51.06 -5.72 11.44
CA SER A 54 49.96 -5.96 12.37
C SER A 54 49.67 -4.66 13.15
N GLN A 55 49.22 -3.62 12.45
CA GLN A 55 48.59 -2.48 13.10
C GLN A 55 47.27 -2.96 13.70
N SER A 56 46.95 -2.47 14.90
CA SER A 56 45.77 -2.88 15.66
C SER A 56 44.50 -2.70 14.83
N ILE A 57 43.79 -3.80 14.59
CA ILE A 57 42.47 -3.78 13.96
C ILE A 57 41.53 -3.04 14.91
N ASN A 58 41.26 -1.76 14.63
CA ASN A 58 40.30 -0.93 15.35
C ASN A 58 38.87 -1.37 15.01
N ASN A 59 38.50 -2.55 15.50
CA ASN A 59 37.11 -2.99 15.52
C ASN A 59 36.30 -1.96 16.32
N PHE A 60 35.36 -1.27 15.67
CA PHE A 60 34.47 -0.32 16.36
C PHE A 60 33.83 -0.98 17.59
N ILE A 61 34.08 -0.40 18.77
CA ILE A 61 33.60 -0.89 20.06
C ILE A 61 32.27 -0.22 20.39
N CYS A 62 31.23 -1.02 20.62
CA CYS A 62 29.93 -0.56 21.09
C CYS A 62 30.00 -0.13 22.56
N PHE A 63 30.32 1.14 22.80
CA PHE A 63 30.33 1.75 24.14
C PHE A 63 28.91 2.03 24.68
N ALA A 64 27.92 2.15 23.79
CA ALA A 64 26.51 2.03 24.12
C ALA A 64 25.98 0.68 23.59
N GLN A 65 25.23 -0.04 24.43
CA GLN A 65 24.48 -1.24 24.03
C GLN A 65 23.00 -1.03 24.36
N GLY A 66 22.11 -1.70 23.64
CA GLY A 66 20.67 -1.63 23.90
C GLY A 66 19.82 -2.20 22.78
N ASP A 67 18.54 -2.41 23.07
CA ASP A 67 17.52 -2.89 22.13
C ASP A 67 16.95 -1.77 21.25
N LYS A 68 16.92 -0.53 21.75
CA LYS A 68 16.25 0.63 21.14
C LYS A 68 17.24 1.69 20.67
N TRP A 69 17.22 1.97 19.37
CA TRP A 69 18.15 2.90 18.71
C TRP A 69 17.42 3.92 17.84
N ILE A 70 17.85 5.18 17.91
CA ILE A 70 17.43 6.27 17.04
C ILE A 70 18.59 6.56 16.09
N VAL A 71 18.32 6.70 14.80
CA VAL A 71 19.35 6.95 13.77
C VAL A 71 18.98 8.20 12.98
N VAL A 72 19.86 9.21 13.02
CA VAL A 72 19.66 10.55 12.43
C VAL A 72 20.92 10.99 11.68
N THR A 73 20.74 11.57 10.50
CA THR A 73 21.79 12.37 9.82
C THR A 73 21.60 13.85 10.10
N THR A 74 22.67 14.63 10.22
CA THR A 74 22.58 16.09 10.40
C THR A 74 23.58 16.85 9.54
N ILE A 75 23.19 18.04 9.07
CA ILE A 75 24.08 19.04 8.47
C ILE A 75 24.03 20.39 9.22
N PHE A 76 23.44 20.40 10.41
CA PHE A 76 23.18 21.58 11.22
C PHE A 76 23.78 21.43 12.62
N TYR A 77 23.75 22.49 13.44
CA TYR A 77 23.98 22.37 14.88
C TYR A 77 22.87 21.55 15.56
N PRO A 78 23.09 21.04 16.79
CA PRO A 78 22.10 20.25 17.52
C PRO A 78 20.72 20.93 17.57
N THR A 79 19.72 20.30 16.95
CA THR A 79 18.36 20.83 16.87
C THR A 79 17.55 20.48 18.13
N LYS A 80 16.38 21.11 18.29
CA LYS A 80 15.41 20.75 19.34
C LYS A 80 15.00 19.27 19.29
N ALA A 81 15.02 18.63 18.12
CA ALA A 81 14.73 17.20 17.99
C ALA A 81 15.83 16.36 18.65
N ILE A 82 17.12 16.68 18.43
CA ILE A 82 18.26 16.02 19.08
C ILE A 82 18.17 16.12 20.60
N TYR A 83 17.94 17.33 21.14
CA TYR A 83 17.73 17.51 22.58
C TYR A 83 16.53 16.71 23.11
N LYS A 84 15.46 16.55 22.32
CA LYS A 84 14.29 15.77 22.72
C LYS A 84 14.55 14.26 22.68
N PHE A 85 15.24 13.73 21.65
CA PHE A 85 15.73 12.35 21.62
C PHE A 85 16.71 12.04 22.77
N LEU A 86 17.39 13.06 23.28
CA LEU A 86 18.22 12.92 24.47
C LEU A 86 17.45 12.99 25.80
N ASN A 87 16.17 13.36 25.81
CA ASN A 87 15.37 13.52 27.04
C ASN A 87 14.06 12.70 27.01
N LEU A 88 14.05 11.56 26.30
CA LEU A 88 12.90 10.66 26.26
C LEU A 88 12.69 9.93 27.59
N THR A 89 11.44 9.59 27.91
CA THR A 89 11.10 8.84 29.13
C THR A 89 11.60 7.39 29.10
N THR A 90 11.57 6.74 27.93
CA THR A 90 12.24 5.46 27.69
C THR A 90 13.68 5.70 27.25
N GLN A 91 14.60 4.87 27.75
CA GLN A 91 15.98 4.91 27.28
C GLN A 91 16.09 4.42 25.82
N TRP A 92 16.44 5.36 24.94
CA TRP A 92 16.87 5.09 23.56
C TRP A 92 18.32 5.54 23.38
N ASN A 93 19.13 4.70 22.74
CA ASN A 93 20.45 5.10 22.25
C ASN A 93 20.28 5.93 20.96
N LEU A 94 21.13 6.93 20.75
CA LEU A 94 21.05 7.84 19.60
C LEU A 94 22.34 7.79 18.79
N ILE A 95 22.25 7.52 17.49
CA ILE A 95 23.35 7.67 16.54
C ILE A 95 23.10 8.91 15.68
N VAL A 96 24.08 9.82 15.66
CA VAL A 96 24.10 11.00 14.80
C VAL A 96 25.24 10.86 13.80
N ILE A 97 24.89 10.75 12.51
CA ILE A 97 25.84 10.69 11.40
C ILE A 97 26.04 12.10 10.85
N ALA A 98 27.26 12.61 10.93
CA ALA A 98 27.64 13.89 10.34
C ALA A 98 27.92 13.77 8.83
N ASP A 99 27.88 14.88 8.12
CA ASP A 99 28.35 15.03 6.73
C ASP A 99 29.17 16.33 6.60
N GLN A 100 29.63 16.68 5.40
CA GLN A 100 30.60 17.77 5.16
C GLN A 100 30.15 19.15 5.64
N LYS A 101 28.85 19.37 5.79
CA LYS A 101 28.24 20.62 6.24
C LYS A 101 28.02 20.68 7.75
N THR A 102 28.12 19.56 8.47
CA THR A 102 27.96 19.53 9.92
C THR A 102 29.06 20.36 10.60
N PRO A 103 28.74 21.25 11.55
CA PRO A 103 29.74 21.99 12.31
C PRO A 103 30.75 21.07 13.01
N LYS A 104 32.04 21.43 12.98
CA LYS A 104 33.10 20.59 13.59
C LYS A 104 33.03 20.54 15.12
N ASP A 105 32.46 21.58 15.71
CA ASP A 105 32.23 21.79 17.13
C ASP A 105 30.82 21.34 17.59
N TRP A 106 30.10 20.58 16.77
CA TRP A 106 28.73 20.09 17.06
C TRP A 106 28.58 19.48 18.46
N LEU A 107 29.52 18.65 18.89
CA LEU A 107 29.54 18.03 20.23
C LEU A 107 29.77 19.05 21.36
N LEU A 108 30.58 20.08 21.12
CA LEU A 108 30.80 21.16 22.08
C LEU A 108 29.52 22.00 22.22
N HIS A 109 28.90 22.37 21.10
CA HIS A 109 27.62 23.11 21.13
C HIS A 109 26.51 22.28 21.79
N LEU A 110 26.47 20.96 21.60
CA LEU A 110 25.46 20.11 22.25
C LEU A 110 25.47 20.30 23.78
N SER A 111 26.66 20.46 24.37
CA SER A 111 26.86 20.70 25.82
C SER A 111 26.26 19.62 26.75
N ILE A 112 25.92 18.45 26.21
CA ILE A 112 25.40 17.29 26.94
C ILE A 112 26.39 16.14 26.74
N ASN A 113 27.03 15.70 27.82
CA ASN A 113 27.78 14.45 27.83
C ASN A 113 26.81 13.29 28.11
N SER A 114 26.63 12.38 27.15
CA SER A 114 25.69 11.26 27.28
C SER A 114 26.31 9.96 26.77
N SER A 115 26.40 8.96 27.63
CA SER A 115 26.95 7.63 27.31
C SER A 115 26.15 6.84 26.26
N ARG A 116 24.92 7.28 25.96
CA ARG A 116 24.03 6.68 24.95
C ARG A 116 23.97 7.46 23.63
N LEU A 117 24.81 8.48 23.45
CA LEU A 117 24.98 9.19 22.19
C LEU A 117 26.23 8.68 21.47
N ILE A 118 26.06 8.25 20.22
CA ILE A 118 27.15 7.97 19.28
C ILE A 118 27.11 9.05 18.20
N TYR A 119 27.99 10.05 18.30
CA TYR A 119 28.25 10.98 17.21
C TYR A 119 29.35 10.41 16.31
N LEU A 120 29.16 10.46 15.00
CA LEU A 120 30.10 9.96 14.00
C LEU A 120 30.50 11.08 13.05
N SER A 121 31.64 11.72 13.31
CA SER A 121 32.27 12.64 12.37
C SER A 121 32.68 11.93 11.07
N ILE A 122 33.01 12.67 10.01
CA ILE A 122 33.52 12.08 8.77
C ILE A 122 34.80 11.27 9.02
N GLU A 123 35.69 11.79 9.85
CA GLU A 123 36.95 11.14 10.23
C GLU A 123 36.69 9.81 10.95
N GLN A 124 35.71 9.78 11.87
CA GLN A 124 35.29 8.56 12.56
C GLN A 124 34.62 7.57 11.61
N GLN A 125 33.75 8.03 10.70
CA GLN A 125 33.14 7.18 9.67
C GLN A 125 34.20 6.49 8.80
N ASN A 126 35.28 7.21 8.45
CA ASN A 126 36.37 6.69 7.63
C ASN A 126 37.24 5.63 8.34
N THR A 127 37.09 5.44 9.66
CA THR A 127 37.75 4.36 10.43
C THR A 127 36.91 3.09 10.59
N LEU A 128 35.68 3.07 10.06
CA LEU A 128 34.79 1.91 10.16
C LEU A 128 35.14 0.84 9.13
N ASP A 129 35.28 -0.41 9.60
CA ASP A 129 35.51 -1.58 8.75
C ASP A 129 34.18 -2.15 8.20
N PHE A 130 33.52 -1.37 7.35
CA PHE A 130 32.31 -1.77 6.62
C PHE A 130 32.52 -1.66 5.11
N ARG A 131 32.20 -2.72 4.36
CA ARG A 131 32.38 -2.79 2.90
C ARG A 131 31.56 -1.74 2.16
N ILE A 132 30.37 -1.39 2.67
CA ILE A 132 29.51 -0.35 2.09
C ILE A 132 30.18 1.04 2.10
N LEU A 133 31.13 1.29 3.02
CA LEU A 133 31.83 2.58 3.15
C LEU A 133 32.60 2.96 1.88
N HIS A 134 33.15 1.98 1.16
CA HIS A 134 33.84 2.20 -0.13
C HIS A 134 32.93 2.77 -1.24
N TYR A 135 31.61 2.70 -1.05
CA TYR A 135 30.63 3.14 -2.02
C TYR A 135 29.90 4.43 -1.63
N LEU A 136 29.99 4.85 -0.36
CA LEU A 136 29.20 5.97 0.20
C LEU A 136 29.79 7.35 -0.16
N PRO A 137 29.14 8.15 -1.04
CA PRO A 137 29.58 9.50 -1.34
C PRO A 137 29.39 10.43 -0.13
N TYR A 138 30.11 11.55 -0.11
CA TYR A 138 29.83 12.67 0.79
C TYR A 138 28.66 13.51 0.27
N GLY A 139 28.03 14.29 1.16
CA GLY A 139 26.85 15.09 0.83
C GLY A 139 25.62 14.23 0.48
N SER A 140 25.48 13.07 1.11
CA SER A 140 24.47 12.07 0.74
C SER A 140 23.80 11.42 1.96
N TYR A 141 22.47 11.42 1.92
CA TYR A 141 21.62 10.81 2.95
C TYR A 141 21.88 9.32 3.15
N ALA A 142 22.35 8.61 2.12
CA ALA A 142 22.68 7.20 2.23
C ALA A 142 23.78 6.91 3.26
N ARG A 143 24.54 7.92 3.75
CA ARG A 143 25.44 7.76 4.90
C ARG A 143 24.74 7.29 6.19
N LYS A 144 23.42 7.49 6.30
CA LYS A 144 22.57 6.91 7.36
C LYS A 144 22.69 5.38 7.45
N ASN A 145 23.04 4.68 6.34
CA ASN A 145 23.35 3.25 6.32
C ASN A 145 24.42 2.82 7.34
N LEU A 146 25.42 3.66 7.60
CA LEU A 146 26.47 3.37 8.60
C LEU A 146 25.89 3.32 10.02
N GLY A 147 24.94 4.20 10.33
CA GLY A 147 24.24 4.20 11.61
C GLY A 147 23.40 2.96 11.82
N TYR A 148 22.76 2.44 10.77
CA TYR A 148 22.03 1.17 10.85
C TYR A 148 22.96 -0.01 11.17
N LEU A 149 24.10 -0.15 10.46
CA LEU A 149 25.08 -1.21 10.75
C LEU A 149 25.64 -1.12 12.18
N ILE A 150 25.90 0.09 12.69
CA ILE A 150 26.36 0.30 14.06
C ILE A 150 25.27 -0.05 15.08
N ALA A 151 24.03 0.41 14.89
CA ALA A 151 22.91 0.05 15.78
C ALA A 151 22.74 -1.48 15.86
N ILE A 152 22.78 -2.17 14.70
CA ILE A 152 22.68 -3.64 14.63
C ILE A 152 23.86 -4.29 15.36
N LYS A 153 25.11 -3.87 15.10
CA LYS A 153 26.32 -4.35 15.79
C LYS A 153 26.24 -4.14 17.31
N CYS A 154 25.59 -3.07 17.76
CA CYS A 154 25.44 -2.70 19.17
C CYS A 154 24.13 -3.22 19.82
N GLY A 155 23.49 -4.22 19.20
CA GLY A 155 22.44 -5.03 19.83
C GLY A 155 21.00 -4.65 19.50
N ALA A 156 20.77 -3.72 18.56
CA ALA A 156 19.44 -3.24 18.23
C ALA A 156 18.43 -4.37 17.96
N LYS A 157 17.20 -4.13 18.43
CA LYS A 157 15.97 -4.90 18.13
C LYS A 157 14.88 -4.02 17.52
N ILE A 158 14.95 -2.71 17.77
CA ILE A 158 14.08 -1.68 17.23
C ILE A 158 14.96 -0.50 16.81
N ILE A 159 14.78 -0.02 15.58
CA ILE A 159 15.39 1.22 15.07
C ILE A 159 14.27 2.22 14.74
N PHE A 160 14.38 3.42 15.31
CA PHE A 160 13.61 4.60 14.92
C PHE A 160 14.43 5.45 13.95
N GLU A 161 13.98 5.52 12.72
CA GLU A 161 14.53 6.39 11.68
C GLU A 161 13.87 7.76 11.78
N SER A 162 14.67 8.80 12.00
CA SER A 162 14.20 10.18 12.05
C SER A 162 15.20 11.15 11.43
N ASP A 163 14.75 12.36 11.16
CA ASP A 163 15.56 13.51 10.76
C ASP A 163 15.64 14.53 11.92
N ASP A 164 16.59 15.46 11.85
CA ASP A 164 16.80 16.44 12.92
C ASP A 164 15.79 17.61 12.90
N ASP A 165 14.91 17.70 11.91
CA ASP A 165 13.79 18.65 11.84
C ASP A 165 12.43 18.10 12.27
N ASN A 166 12.39 16.82 12.70
CA ASN A 166 11.19 16.15 13.20
C ASN A 166 11.09 16.18 14.72
N LEU A 167 10.28 17.10 15.23
CA LEU A 167 10.03 17.23 16.67
C LEU A 167 8.90 16.29 17.11
N LEU A 168 9.24 15.26 17.89
CA LEU A 168 8.25 14.43 18.61
C LEU A 168 7.26 15.30 19.38
N GLU A 169 5.99 14.94 19.37
CA GLU A 169 4.95 15.65 20.12
C GLU A 169 4.95 15.23 21.60
N THR A 170 4.94 13.92 21.86
CA THR A 170 5.02 13.28 23.18
C THR A 170 6.44 13.30 23.76
N ASN A 171 6.60 12.94 25.04
CA ASN A 171 7.92 12.80 25.69
C ASN A 171 8.60 11.44 25.41
N ASP A 172 8.01 10.63 24.53
CA ASP A 172 8.54 9.34 24.11
C ASP A 172 8.17 9.04 22.65
N ILE A 173 8.81 8.03 22.08
CA ILE A 173 8.50 7.47 20.77
C ILE A 173 7.37 6.47 20.90
N TYR A 174 6.23 6.74 20.25
CA TYR A 174 5.13 5.77 20.15
C TYR A 174 5.42 4.74 19.05
N PHE A 175 5.21 3.47 19.36
CA PHE A 175 5.26 2.36 18.40
C PHE A 175 4.34 1.22 18.84
N LEU A 176 3.83 0.44 17.88
CA LEU A 176 3.06 -0.77 18.15
C LEU A 176 3.99 -1.96 18.44
N PRO A 177 3.57 -2.95 19.25
CA PRO A 177 4.32 -4.18 19.43
C PRO A 177 4.48 -4.93 18.09
N LYS A 178 5.59 -5.66 17.92
CA LYS A 178 5.92 -6.50 16.75
C LYS A 178 4.76 -7.37 16.25
N ILE A 179 3.93 -7.87 17.16
CA ILE A 179 2.73 -8.67 16.83
C ILE A 179 1.52 -7.97 17.41
N VAL A 180 0.56 -7.61 16.55
CA VAL A 180 -0.65 -6.87 16.92
C VAL A 180 -1.89 -7.69 16.60
N GLN A 181 -2.84 -7.76 17.55
CA GLN A 181 -4.13 -8.40 17.30
C GLN A 181 -4.95 -7.61 16.27
N GLN A 182 -5.57 -8.33 15.33
CA GLN A 182 -6.50 -7.83 14.29
C GLN A 182 -7.41 -6.67 14.74
N LYS A 183 -8.00 -6.75 15.95
CA LYS A 183 -8.98 -5.77 16.45
C LYS A 183 -8.42 -4.35 16.64
N HIS A 184 -7.10 -4.17 16.72
CA HIS A 184 -6.46 -2.87 16.92
C HIS A 184 -5.89 -2.25 15.63
N VAL A 185 -5.71 -3.05 14.58
CA VAL A 185 -5.11 -2.61 13.31
C VAL A 185 -5.97 -3.13 12.15
N PRO A 186 -6.95 -2.34 11.67
CA PRO A 186 -7.64 -2.65 10.42
C PRO A 186 -6.66 -2.71 9.24
N TRP A 187 -7.01 -3.49 8.23
CA TRP A 187 -6.23 -3.56 6.98
C TRP A 187 -6.88 -2.68 5.92
N ILE A 188 -6.07 -2.10 5.03
CA ILE A 188 -6.56 -1.40 3.83
C ILE A 188 -5.95 -2.01 2.57
N GLY A 189 -6.78 -2.13 1.55
CA GLY A 189 -6.43 -2.66 0.23
C GLY A 189 -7.48 -2.22 -0.80
N PHE A 190 -7.25 -2.50 -2.08
CA PHE A 190 -8.30 -2.39 -3.08
C PHE A 190 -9.20 -3.62 -3.08
N HIS A 191 -10.45 -3.48 -3.52
CA HIS A 191 -11.27 -4.66 -3.83
C HIS A 191 -10.78 -5.37 -5.09
N ARG A 192 -10.86 -4.64 -6.20
CA ARG A 192 -10.32 -5.03 -7.50
C ARG A 192 -9.01 -4.30 -7.70
N GLN A 193 -7.94 -5.04 -7.92
CA GLN A 193 -6.60 -4.50 -8.11
C GLN A 193 -6.49 -3.83 -9.50
N ARG A 194 -7.06 -2.63 -9.63
CA ARG A 194 -6.91 -1.75 -10.79
C ARG A 194 -5.57 -1.02 -10.76
N SER A 195 -5.16 -0.63 -9.56
CA SER A 195 -3.87 -0.04 -9.25
C SER A 195 -3.25 -0.79 -8.07
N PRO A 196 -1.92 -0.94 -8.00
CA PRO A 196 -1.24 -1.43 -6.80
C PRO A 196 -1.02 -0.33 -5.75
N PHE A 197 -1.42 0.93 -6.00
CA PHE A 197 -1.07 2.10 -5.19
C PHE A 197 -2.22 2.65 -4.32
N ILE A 198 -2.05 2.70 -3.00
CA ILE A 198 -2.98 3.40 -2.09
C ILE A 198 -2.40 4.72 -1.62
N ASN A 199 -3.18 5.80 -1.76
CA ASN A 199 -2.88 7.06 -1.08
C ASN A 199 -3.29 6.95 0.40
N ILE A 200 -2.35 6.56 1.26
CA ILE A 200 -2.65 6.31 2.67
C ILE A 200 -3.09 7.56 3.45
N TYR A 201 -2.70 8.77 3.02
CA TYR A 201 -3.07 10.03 3.68
C TYR A 201 -4.59 10.28 3.68
N GLY A 202 -5.32 9.75 2.69
CA GLY A 202 -6.79 9.78 2.66
C GLY A 202 -7.44 9.08 3.86
N SER A 203 -6.79 8.04 4.39
CA SER A 203 -7.25 7.34 5.59
C SER A 203 -7.06 8.14 6.88
N PHE A 204 -6.21 9.19 6.83
CA PHE A 204 -5.88 10.07 7.94
C PHE A 204 -6.43 11.50 7.76
N GLY A 205 -7.47 11.66 6.93
CA GLY A 205 -8.21 12.92 6.76
C GLY A 205 -7.84 13.76 5.54
N HIS A 206 -6.85 13.34 4.75
CA HIS A 206 -6.29 14.15 3.65
C HIS A 206 -6.27 13.40 2.32
N PRO A 207 -7.44 13.13 1.69
CA PRO A 207 -7.51 12.40 0.41
C PRO A 207 -6.90 13.19 -0.77
N ASN A 208 -6.85 14.52 -0.65
CA ASN A 208 -6.31 15.44 -1.66
C ASN A 208 -4.80 15.70 -1.49
N ILE A 209 -4.14 15.02 -0.55
CA ILE A 209 -2.70 15.12 -0.29
C ILE A 209 -2.13 13.72 -0.44
N TRP A 210 -0.98 13.57 -1.08
CA TRP A 210 -0.34 12.28 -1.32
C TRP A 210 1.09 12.26 -0.79
N PRO A 211 1.59 11.10 -0.32
CA PRO A 211 2.98 10.95 0.08
C PRO A 211 3.94 11.06 -1.12
N ARG A 212 5.16 11.56 -0.89
CA ARG A 212 6.21 11.73 -1.92
C ARG A 212 6.47 10.43 -2.68
N GLY A 213 6.45 10.52 -4.01
CA GLY A 213 6.58 9.38 -4.92
C GLY A 213 5.36 8.46 -5.03
N PHE A 214 4.20 8.90 -4.58
CA PHE A 214 2.94 8.39 -5.12
C PHE A 214 2.86 8.76 -6.62
N PRO A 215 2.54 7.83 -7.54
CA PRO A 215 2.55 8.15 -8.98
C PRO A 215 1.45 9.14 -9.35
N ILE A 216 1.83 10.17 -10.11
CA ILE A 216 0.91 11.28 -10.48
C ILE A 216 -0.16 10.81 -11.46
N ASP A 217 0.17 9.84 -12.33
CA ASP A 217 -0.78 9.16 -13.23
C ASP A 217 -1.86 8.35 -12.48
N GLU A 218 -1.57 7.91 -11.26
CA GLU A 218 -2.49 7.16 -10.40
C GLU A 218 -3.35 8.05 -9.49
N LEU A 219 -3.10 9.37 -9.40
CA LEU A 219 -3.85 10.25 -8.51
C LEU A 219 -5.35 10.24 -8.81
N ARG A 220 -5.75 10.36 -10.08
CA ARG A 220 -7.17 10.29 -10.50
C ARG A 220 -7.80 8.94 -10.16
N ASN A 221 -7.06 7.84 -10.33
CA ASN A 221 -7.51 6.49 -10.01
C ASN A 221 -7.78 6.27 -8.51
N VAL A 222 -7.36 7.19 -7.64
CA VAL A 222 -7.59 7.12 -6.19
C VAL A 222 -8.51 8.23 -5.68
N THR A 223 -8.48 9.43 -6.27
CA THR A 223 -9.35 10.55 -5.86
C THR A 223 -10.76 10.50 -6.47
N GLU A 224 -10.90 10.19 -7.75
CA GLU A 224 -12.20 10.15 -8.46
C GLU A 224 -12.95 8.83 -8.20
N ASP A 225 -12.19 7.76 -7.98
CA ASP A 225 -12.73 6.41 -7.88
C ASP A 225 -13.26 6.07 -6.47
N GLY A 226 -12.70 6.65 -5.40
CA GLY A 226 -13.17 6.52 -4.00
C GLY A 226 -13.03 5.12 -3.35
N TRP A 227 -12.70 4.08 -4.11
CA TRP A 227 -12.71 2.66 -3.71
C TRP A 227 -11.61 2.27 -2.71
N HIS A 228 -11.82 2.60 -1.44
CA HIS A 228 -10.98 2.13 -0.33
C HIS A 228 -11.69 0.95 0.34
N SER A 229 -11.12 -0.26 0.23
CA SER A 229 -11.60 -1.40 1.01
C SER A 229 -10.89 -1.45 2.37
N VAL A 230 -11.63 -1.18 3.44
CA VAL A 230 -11.20 -1.53 4.79
C VAL A 230 -11.56 -2.97 5.02
N ARG A 231 -10.55 -3.83 5.06
CA ARG A 231 -10.75 -5.25 5.33
C ARG A 231 -10.51 -5.50 6.80
N ARG A 232 -11.33 -6.34 7.44
CA ARG A 232 -10.86 -7.03 8.64
C ARG A 232 -9.80 -8.02 8.17
N ASN A 233 -8.66 -8.04 8.85
CA ASN A 233 -7.69 -9.11 8.70
C ASN A 233 -8.38 -10.47 8.99
N LEU A 234 -7.99 -11.56 8.34
CA LEU A 234 -8.37 -12.91 8.77
C LEU A 234 -7.30 -13.57 9.64
N GLU A 235 -6.05 -13.10 9.56
CA GLU A 235 -4.98 -13.53 10.44
C GLU A 235 -5.23 -12.97 11.86
N ASN A 236 -5.26 -13.84 12.87
CA ASN A 236 -5.42 -13.41 14.28
C ASN A 236 -4.34 -12.38 14.71
N ASN A 237 -3.16 -12.47 14.08
CA ASN A 237 -1.97 -11.69 14.38
C ASN A 237 -1.48 -10.95 13.13
N THR A 238 -1.17 -9.66 13.26
CA THR A 238 -0.50 -8.85 12.24
C THR A 238 0.95 -8.61 12.65
N TYR A 239 1.91 -8.94 11.78
CA TYR A 239 3.35 -8.79 12.03
C TYR A 239 3.83 -7.38 11.62
N ALA A 240 3.84 -6.48 12.59
CA ALA A 240 4.07 -5.03 12.45
C ALA A 240 5.56 -4.65 12.32
N TYR A 241 6.29 -5.29 11.40
CA TYR A 241 7.75 -5.19 11.31
C TYR A 241 8.25 -3.82 10.83
N ILE A 242 7.44 -3.07 10.06
CA ILE A 242 7.72 -1.69 9.66
C ILE A 242 6.48 -0.84 9.96
N GLN A 243 6.69 0.31 10.62
CA GLN A 243 5.62 1.20 11.04
C GLN A 243 6.01 2.64 10.71
N GLN A 244 5.34 3.25 9.75
CA GLN A 244 5.48 4.66 9.42
C GLN A 244 4.46 5.46 10.23
N TYR A 245 4.90 6.47 10.96
CA TYR A 245 4.01 7.46 11.56
C TYR A 245 4.04 8.74 10.72
N LEU A 246 2.93 9.47 10.69
CA LEU A 246 2.80 10.69 9.90
C LEU A 246 3.47 11.89 10.60
N ALA A 247 3.61 12.99 9.87
CA ALA A 247 4.15 14.25 10.38
C ALA A 247 3.14 15.38 10.18
N ASP A 248 2.79 16.08 11.26
CA ASP A 248 1.94 17.27 11.19
C ASP A 248 2.75 18.49 10.71
N LEU A 249 2.00 19.51 10.30
CA LEU A 249 2.42 20.80 9.71
C LEU A 249 2.95 20.65 8.28
N ASP A 250 4.11 20.02 8.09
CA ASP A 250 4.79 19.92 6.79
C ASP A 250 5.14 18.45 6.45
N PRO A 251 4.15 17.59 6.15
CA PRO A 251 4.36 16.18 5.82
C PRO A 251 5.22 15.95 4.58
N ASP A 252 5.65 14.71 4.41
CA ASP A 252 6.49 14.30 3.29
C ASP A 252 5.71 14.11 1.98
N VAL A 253 5.33 15.25 1.42
CA VAL A 253 4.75 15.46 0.09
C VAL A 253 5.84 15.91 -0.89
N ASP A 254 5.63 15.62 -2.17
CA ASP A 254 6.56 15.97 -3.26
C ASP A 254 6.61 17.49 -3.57
N ALA A 255 7.60 17.88 -4.38
CA ALA A 255 7.79 19.25 -4.79
C ALA A 255 6.62 19.82 -5.61
N ILE A 256 5.95 19.02 -6.44
CA ILE A 256 4.78 19.44 -7.22
C ILE A 256 3.63 19.86 -6.29
N TYR A 257 3.33 19.08 -5.25
CA TYR A 257 2.35 19.45 -4.23
C TYR A 257 2.76 20.75 -3.51
N ARG A 258 4.04 20.89 -3.12
CA ARG A 258 4.57 22.08 -2.43
C ARG A 258 4.45 23.35 -3.26
N LEU A 259 4.78 23.27 -4.55
CA LEU A 259 4.71 24.37 -5.50
C LEU A 259 3.27 24.76 -5.83
N SER A 260 2.35 23.81 -5.91
CA SER A 260 0.93 24.06 -6.23
C SER A 260 0.07 24.44 -5.03
N HIS A 261 0.44 24.05 -3.81
CA HIS A 261 -0.32 24.31 -2.58
C HIS A 261 0.49 25.02 -1.48
N PRO A 262 1.19 26.14 -1.76
CA PRO A 262 2.08 26.79 -0.80
C PRO A 262 1.37 27.30 0.47
N LEU A 263 0.06 27.55 0.40
CA LEU A 263 -0.75 27.99 1.55
C LEU A 263 -1.18 26.85 2.50
N SER A 264 -1.02 25.59 2.08
CA SER A 264 -1.35 24.39 2.86
C SER A 264 -0.16 23.91 3.70
N ILE A 265 1.06 24.08 3.18
CA ILE A 265 2.31 23.70 3.84
C ILE A 265 2.45 24.43 5.19
N GLY A 266 2.89 23.71 6.22
CA GLY A 266 2.97 24.19 7.60
C GLY A 266 1.63 24.20 8.36
N ARG A 267 0.52 23.78 7.75
CA ARG A 267 -0.83 23.83 8.34
C ARG A 267 -1.58 22.49 8.34
N ILE A 268 -1.05 21.48 7.66
CA ILE A 268 -1.69 20.15 7.57
C ILE A 268 -1.69 19.48 8.95
N LYS A 269 -2.81 18.87 9.33
CA LYS A 269 -2.93 18.08 10.57
C LYS A 269 -3.70 16.81 10.31
N PHE A 270 -3.11 15.67 10.59
CA PHE A 270 -3.76 14.38 10.39
C PHE A 270 -4.78 14.08 11.49
N ASP A 271 -5.79 13.32 11.12
CA ASP A 271 -6.88 12.90 11.98
C ASP A 271 -6.38 11.93 13.06
N ARG A 272 -6.43 12.35 14.33
CA ARG A 272 -5.84 11.64 15.47
C ARG A 272 -6.68 10.49 16.00
N ASP A 273 -7.99 10.46 15.70
CA ASP A 273 -8.86 9.36 16.12
C ASP A 273 -8.76 8.15 15.18
N GLN A 274 -7.94 8.24 14.14
CA GLN A 274 -7.73 7.14 13.19
C GLN A 274 -6.75 6.12 13.80
N PRO A 275 -7.17 4.87 14.05
CA PRO A 275 -6.25 3.80 14.47
C PRO A 275 -5.19 3.55 13.39
N PRO A 276 -4.04 2.96 13.77
CA PRO A 276 -3.05 2.51 12.81
C PRO A 276 -3.63 1.48 11.81
N ILE A 277 -3.15 1.52 10.57
CA ILE A 277 -3.69 0.78 9.43
C ILE A 277 -2.57 -0.02 8.78
N ALA A 278 -2.76 -1.34 8.63
CA ALA A 278 -1.82 -2.17 7.87
C ALA A 278 -2.18 -2.19 6.38
N LEU A 279 -1.18 -2.25 5.50
CA LEU A 279 -1.40 -2.51 4.08
C LEU A 279 -1.56 -4.02 3.82
N GLU A 280 -2.55 -4.38 3.01
CA GLU A 280 -2.72 -5.75 2.49
C GLU A 280 -1.57 -6.09 1.49
N PRO A 281 -1.03 -7.32 1.49
CA PRO A 281 -0.06 -7.75 0.48
C PRO A 281 -0.52 -7.51 -0.96
N PHE A 282 0.44 -7.22 -1.85
CA PHE A 282 0.22 -6.72 -3.22
C PHE A 282 -0.34 -5.29 -3.34
N THR A 283 -0.41 -4.56 -2.22
CA THR A 283 -0.70 -3.12 -2.18
C THR A 283 0.48 -2.34 -1.65
N PHE A 284 0.77 -1.19 -2.26
CA PHE A 284 1.89 -0.32 -1.92
C PHE A 284 1.39 1.08 -1.54
N SER A 285 2.05 1.68 -0.56
CA SER A 285 2.10 3.13 -0.36
C SER A 285 3.56 3.49 -0.09
N PRO A 286 4.11 4.58 -0.65
CA PRO A 286 5.47 4.97 -0.30
C PRO A 286 5.55 5.32 1.20
N TYR A 287 6.69 4.99 1.80
CA TYR A 287 7.06 5.33 3.18
C TYR A 287 8.52 5.83 3.20
N ASN A 288 8.92 6.56 4.23
CA ASN A 288 10.20 7.27 4.28
C ASN A 288 11.02 6.89 5.52
N THR A 289 12.06 7.68 5.79
CA THR A 289 13.04 7.50 6.88
C THR A 289 12.93 8.55 7.99
N GLN A 290 11.82 9.29 8.02
CA GLN A 290 11.67 10.50 8.83
C GLN A 290 10.91 10.25 10.14
N ASN A 291 10.03 9.25 10.19
CA ASN A 291 9.25 8.94 11.39
C ASN A 291 8.85 7.45 11.37
N THR A 292 9.86 6.59 11.31
CA THR A 292 9.68 5.18 10.89
C THR A 292 10.31 4.23 11.88
N ILE A 293 9.53 3.28 12.38
CA ILE A 293 9.97 2.21 13.28
C ILE A 293 10.18 0.95 12.46
N THR A 294 11.37 0.38 12.56
CA THR A 294 11.70 -0.93 11.98
C THR A 294 12.07 -1.89 13.10
N TYR A 295 11.49 -3.10 13.10
CA TYR A 295 11.87 -4.20 13.98
C TYR A 295 12.99 -5.05 13.36
N TYR A 296 13.71 -5.79 14.21
CA TYR A 296 14.83 -6.67 13.84
C TYR A 296 14.56 -7.51 12.57
N GLU A 297 13.38 -8.09 12.43
CA GLU A 297 13.03 -8.94 11.28
C GLU A 297 13.04 -8.21 9.92
N ALA A 298 12.99 -6.88 9.91
CA ALA A 298 13.01 -6.05 8.71
C ALA A 298 14.30 -5.21 8.55
N PHE A 299 15.30 -5.37 9.43
CA PHE A 299 16.56 -4.60 9.35
C PHE A 299 17.34 -4.76 8.04
N TRP A 300 17.18 -5.88 7.32
CA TRP A 300 17.72 -6.03 5.96
C TRP A 300 17.22 -4.94 4.99
N GLY A 301 16.02 -4.41 5.21
CA GLY A 301 15.36 -3.38 4.42
C GLY A 301 15.65 -1.94 4.86
N LEU A 302 16.53 -1.73 5.85
CA LEU A 302 16.98 -0.37 6.21
C LEU A 302 17.84 0.28 5.13
N TYR A 303 18.40 -0.51 4.21
CA TYR A 303 19.28 -0.07 3.13
C TYR A 303 18.69 1.06 2.28
N LEU A 304 19.37 2.20 2.29
CA LEU A 304 19.12 3.33 1.38
C LEU A 304 19.99 3.19 0.12
N PRO A 305 19.39 3.11 -1.08
CA PRO A 305 20.13 3.07 -2.34
C PRO A 305 21.06 4.26 -2.53
N ILE A 306 22.23 4.00 -3.12
CA ILE A 306 23.31 4.99 -3.23
C ILE A 306 23.36 5.64 -4.63
N THR A 307 22.96 4.93 -5.69
CA THR A 307 23.05 5.44 -7.07
C THR A 307 21.91 6.36 -7.49
N THR A 308 20.88 6.49 -6.65
CA THR A 308 19.71 7.39 -6.76
C THR A 308 19.98 8.76 -6.13
N THR A 309 19.10 9.74 -6.35
CA THR A 309 19.18 11.07 -5.70
C THR A 309 18.80 10.99 -4.21
N PHE A 310 19.08 12.07 -3.47
CA PHE A 310 18.61 12.29 -2.09
C PHE A 310 17.10 12.07 -1.97
N ARG A 311 16.31 12.65 -2.89
CA ARG A 311 14.85 12.62 -2.86
C ARG A 311 14.23 11.30 -3.35
N VAL A 312 15.02 10.41 -3.96
CA VAL A 312 14.54 9.12 -4.48
C VAL A 312 14.86 7.95 -3.55
N CYS A 313 16.01 7.99 -2.84
CA CYS A 313 16.56 6.81 -2.16
C CYS A 313 15.61 6.16 -1.13
N ASP A 314 15.02 6.95 -0.22
CA ASP A 314 14.16 6.47 0.85
C ASP A 314 12.81 5.93 0.33
N ILE A 315 12.25 6.59 -0.68
CA ILE A 315 10.99 6.22 -1.33
C ILE A 315 11.16 4.96 -2.18
N TRP A 316 12.24 4.83 -2.95
CA TRP A 316 12.49 3.62 -3.73
C TRP A 316 12.86 2.41 -2.86
N ARG A 317 13.58 2.64 -1.76
CA ARG A 317 13.70 1.64 -0.68
C ARG A 317 12.32 1.14 -0.26
N SER A 318 11.39 2.06 -0.04
CA SER A 318 10.05 1.74 0.45
C SER A 318 9.33 0.68 -0.39
N PHE A 319 9.48 0.71 -1.72
CA PHE A 319 8.79 -0.21 -2.62
C PHE A 319 9.43 -1.61 -2.63
N TRP A 320 10.74 -1.75 -2.86
CA TRP A 320 11.36 -3.08 -2.92
C TRP A 320 11.32 -3.80 -1.56
N VAL A 321 11.41 -3.04 -0.46
CA VAL A 321 11.26 -3.57 0.89
C VAL A 321 9.83 -4.05 1.13
N GLN A 322 8.80 -3.27 0.78
CA GLN A 322 7.40 -3.73 0.87
C GLN A 322 7.18 -5.07 0.14
N ARG A 323 7.72 -5.22 -1.07
CA ARG A 323 7.59 -6.46 -1.84
C ARG A 323 8.19 -7.67 -1.11
N LEU A 324 9.40 -7.56 -0.57
CA LEU A 324 10.05 -8.67 0.14
C LEU A 324 9.57 -8.84 1.59
N LEU A 325 8.96 -7.82 2.20
CA LEU A 325 8.38 -7.89 3.54
C LEU A 325 7.27 -8.93 3.63
N TRP A 326 6.50 -9.12 2.55
CA TRP A 326 5.44 -10.14 2.49
C TRP A 326 5.98 -11.58 2.48
N ASP A 327 7.16 -11.80 1.87
CA ASP A 327 7.81 -13.13 1.84
C ASP A 327 8.15 -13.64 3.25
N ILE A 328 8.26 -12.74 4.24
CA ILE A 328 8.50 -13.05 5.66
C ILE A 328 7.27 -12.83 6.57
N GLY A 329 6.09 -12.65 5.97
CA GLY A 329 4.83 -12.42 6.68
C GLY A 329 4.68 -11.03 7.30
N GLY A 330 5.67 -10.15 7.16
CA GLY A 330 5.61 -8.78 7.67
C GLY A 330 4.56 -7.94 6.95
N ARG A 331 4.13 -6.87 7.61
CA ARG A 331 3.25 -5.83 7.08
C ARG A 331 3.84 -4.46 7.36
N LEU A 332 3.62 -3.54 6.43
CA LEU A 332 3.82 -2.10 6.64
C LEU A 332 2.54 -1.56 7.31
N ILE A 333 2.72 -0.86 8.43
CA ILE A 333 1.64 -0.15 9.13
C ILE A 333 1.86 1.35 9.00
N PHE A 334 0.78 2.11 8.78
CA PHE A 334 0.77 3.54 8.94
C PHE A 334 -0.01 3.92 10.21
N GLY A 335 0.56 4.77 11.05
CA GLY A 335 -0.14 5.37 12.19
C GLY A 335 -0.37 6.88 11.99
N THR A 336 -1.28 7.46 12.76
CA THR A 336 -1.49 8.92 12.78
C THR A 336 -0.22 9.66 13.20
N SER A 337 -0.19 10.99 13.07
CA SER A 337 1.04 11.74 13.30
C SER A 337 1.53 11.69 14.76
N THR A 338 2.85 11.61 14.92
CA THR A 338 3.55 11.58 16.22
C THR A 338 4.67 12.63 16.32
N VAL A 339 4.99 13.28 15.20
CA VAL A 339 5.96 14.38 15.09
C VAL A 339 5.31 15.59 14.41
N LYS A 340 5.86 16.77 14.68
CA LYS A 340 5.66 17.98 13.86
C LYS A 340 6.94 18.22 13.07
N GLN A 341 6.83 18.21 11.75
CA GLN A 341 7.97 18.55 10.89
C GLN A 341 7.99 20.06 10.67
N VAL A 342 9.16 20.68 10.89
CA VAL A 342 9.39 22.11 10.63
C VAL A 342 10.60 22.20 9.71
N ARG A 343 10.38 22.02 8.40
CA ARG A 343 11.48 21.87 7.44
C ARG A 343 12.38 23.09 7.37
N ASN A 344 13.67 22.81 7.19
CA ASN A 344 14.68 23.81 6.85
C ASN A 344 14.40 24.44 5.47
N SER A 345 14.89 25.64 5.19
CA SER A 345 14.68 26.30 3.89
C SER A 345 15.41 25.57 2.75
N HIS A 346 14.73 25.38 1.62
CA HIS A 346 15.27 24.70 0.43
C HIS A 346 14.54 25.16 -0.85
N SER A 347 15.10 24.82 -2.02
CA SER A 347 14.51 25.13 -3.32
C SER A 347 13.60 23.99 -3.77
N PHE A 348 12.29 24.19 -3.74
CA PHE A 348 11.33 23.20 -4.24
C PHE A 348 11.51 22.90 -5.74
N ILE A 349 12.02 23.85 -6.55
CA ILE A 349 12.34 23.60 -7.96
C ILE A 349 13.48 22.58 -8.08
N LYS A 350 14.54 22.73 -7.27
CA LYS A 350 15.63 21.75 -7.25
C LYS A 350 15.13 20.38 -6.74
N ASP A 351 14.27 20.37 -5.74
CA ASP A 351 13.68 19.11 -5.26
C ASP A 351 12.88 18.40 -6.35
N MET A 352 12.12 19.14 -7.18
CA MET A 352 11.40 18.60 -8.32
C MET A 352 12.36 17.94 -9.34
N ASP A 353 13.52 18.55 -9.59
CA ASP A 353 14.58 17.97 -10.43
C ASP A 353 15.17 16.69 -9.79
N ASP A 354 15.49 16.74 -8.49
CA ASP A 354 15.99 15.58 -7.73
C ASP A 354 14.92 14.47 -7.59
N GLU A 355 13.63 14.78 -7.71
CA GLU A 355 12.47 13.87 -7.65
C GLU A 355 12.06 13.29 -9.02
N TYR A 356 12.73 13.67 -10.12
CA TYR A 356 12.33 13.30 -11.50
C TYR A 356 11.96 11.82 -11.69
N GLN A 357 12.78 10.90 -11.16
CA GLN A 357 12.52 9.45 -11.27
C GLN A 357 11.24 9.03 -10.53
N LEU A 358 10.87 9.71 -9.43
CA LEU A 358 9.63 9.40 -8.73
C LEU A 358 8.40 9.67 -9.60
N TYR A 359 8.40 10.77 -10.36
CA TYR A 359 7.28 11.17 -11.20
C TYR A 359 7.11 10.29 -12.44
N HIS A 360 8.22 9.81 -13.01
CA HIS A 360 8.20 9.06 -14.27
C HIS A 360 8.28 7.53 -14.11
N GLU A 361 8.89 7.03 -13.02
CA GLU A 361 9.26 5.61 -12.90
C GLU A 361 8.59 4.89 -11.72
N SER A 362 8.02 5.58 -10.72
CA SER A 362 7.40 4.88 -9.57
C SER A 362 6.29 3.92 -9.99
N GLY A 363 5.42 4.34 -10.92
CA GLY A 363 4.33 3.53 -11.46
C GLY A 363 4.82 2.24 -12.12
N SER A 364 5.81 2.33 -13.00
CA SER A 364 6.40 1.16 -13.69
C SER A 364 7.23 0.29 -12.74
N PHE A 365 7.96 0.89 -11.79
CA PHE A 365 8.76 0.17 -10.80
C PHE A 365 7.90 -0.71 -9.89
N VAL A 366 6.79 -0.20 -9.36
CA VAL A 366 5.86 -1.03 -8.56
C VAL A 366 5.17 -2.08 -9.41
N ARG A 367 4.78 -1.78 -10.66
CA ARG A 367 4.22 -2.79 -11.58
C ARG A 367 5.20 -3.94 -11.83
N PHE A 368 6.50 -3.63 -11.99
CA PHE A 368 7.58 -4.64 -12.02
C PHE A 368 7.62 -5.46 -10.71
N LEU A 369 7.63 -4.82 -9.53
CA LEU A 369 7.68 -5.50 -8.23
C LEU A 369 6.46 -6.40 -7.96
N VAL A 370 5.26 -6.01 -8.41
CA VAL A 370 4.04 -6.85 -8.35
C VAL A 370 4.23 -8.14 -9.14
N SER A 371 4.82 -8.06 -10.33
CA SER A 371 5.08 -9.22 -11.19
C SER A 371 6.29 -10.06 -10.76
N TRP A 372 7.19 -9.49 -9.94
CA TRP A 372 8.43 -10.12 -9.55
C TRP A 372 8.22 -11.30 -8.58
N SER A 373 8.97 -12.38 -8.79
CA SER A 373 8.98 -13.57 -7.95
C SER A 373 10.36 -14.22 -7.93
N SER A 374 10.62 -15.06 -6.93
CA SER A 374 11.87 -15.81 -6.80
C SER A 374 11.62 -17.22 -6.24
N SER A 375 12.39 -18.18 -6.75
CA SER A 375 12.41 -19.57 -6.29
C SER A 375 13.38 -19.82 -5.13
N TYR A 376 14.21 -18.84 -4.74
CA TYR A 376 15.14 -19.02 -3.62
C TYR A 376 14.39 -19.14 -2.28
N SER A 377 14.87 -20.04 -1.42
CA SER A 377 14.35 -20.26 -0.05
C SER A 377 14.99 -19.35 1.02
N LEU A 378 16.11 -18.70 0.69
CA LEU A 378 16.83 -17.78 1.59
C LEU A 378 16.58 -16.33 1.22
N LEU A 379 16.16 -15.51 2.19
CA LEU A 379 15.84 -14.11 1.95
C LEU A 379 17.02 -13.30 1.40
N SER A 380 18.23 -13.52 1.92
CA SER A 380 19.44 -12.85 1.43
C SER A 380 19.70 -13.11 -0.07
N LYS A 381 19.39 -14.32 -0.56
CA LYS A 381 19.45 -14.65 -1.99
C LYS A 381 18.34 -13.97 -2.80
N ARG A 382 17.13 -13.82 -2.23
CA ARG A 382 16.04 -13.03 -2.84
C ARG A 382 16.39 -11.55 -2.94
N ILE A 383 16.97 -10.95 -1.91
CA ILE A 383 17.42 -9.55 -1.91
C ILE A 383 18.49 -9.34 -3.00
N ALA A 384 19.53 -10.18 -3.02
CA ALA A 384 20.59 -10.09 -4.03
C ALA A 384 20.07 -10.32 -5.46
N GLN A 385 19.11 -11.23 -5.65
CA GLN A 385 18.45 -11.41 -6.94
C GLN A 385 17.64 -10.16 -7.33
N LEU A 386 16.75 -9.70 -6.45
CA LEU A 386 15.91 -8.53 -6.72
C LEU A 386 16.76 -7.29 -7.05
N ALA A 387 17.87 -7.06 -6.37
CA ALA A 387 18.78 -5.96 -6.68
C ALA A 387 19.38 -6.04 -8.10
N ARG A 388 19.72 -7.24 -8.58
CA ARG A 388 20.15 -7.46 -9.98
C ARG A 388 19.01 -7.21 -10.95
N ASP A 389 17.82 -7.72 -10.66
CA ASP A 389 16.67 -7.63 -11.54
C ASP A 389 16.17 -6.16 -11.65
N ILE A 390 16.19 -5.39 -10.54
CA ILE A 390 15.90 -3.95 -10.51
C ILE A 390 16.92 -3.16 -11.34
N ALA A 391 18.21 -3.50 -11.26
CA ALA A 391 19.25 -2.85 -12.05
C ALA A 391 19.16 -3.22 -13.55
N GLN A 392 18.81 -4.47 -13.87
CA GLN A 392 18.59 -4.92 -15.24
C GLN A 392 17.34 -4.27 -15.87
N ALA A 393 16.29 -4.03 -15.07
CA ALA A 393 15.10 -3.29 -15.49
C ALA A 393 15.35 -1.77 -15.65
N GLY A 394 16.54 -1.27 -15.33
CA GLY A 394 16.96 0.12 -15.56
C GLY A 394 16.65 1.11 -14.44
N PHE A 395 15.94 0.70 -13.39
CA PHE A 395 15.65 1.57 -12.25
C PHE A 395 16.94 1.91 -11.48
N TRP A 396 17.70 0.89 -11.05
CA TRP A 396 19.00 1.10 -10.41
C TRP A 396 20.16 1.07 -11.41
N LYS A 397 21.23 1.81 -11.12
CA LYS A 397 22.48 1.71 -11.89
C LYS A 397 23.16 0.38 -11.55
N SER A 398 23.83 -0.26 -12.51
CA SER A 398 24.51 -1.55 -12.32
C SER A 398 25.45 -1.62 -11.11
N LYS A 399 26.08 -0.49 -10.73
CA LYS A 399 26.91 -0.38 -9.52
C LYS A 399 26.16 -0.76 -8.24
N GLU A 400 24.86 -0.49 -8.16
CA GLU A 400 24.01 -0.75 -6.98
C GLU A 400 24.01 -2.22 -6.55
N VAL A 401 24.18 -3.15 -7.50
CA VAL A 401 24.29 -4.60 -7.21
C VAL A 401 25.46 -4.88 -6.27
N ASN A 402 26.65 -4.34 -6.59
CA ASN A 402 27.85 -4.52 -5.78
C ASN A 402 27.71 -3.87 -4.39
N ILE A 403 26.90 -2.80 -4.28
CA ILE A 403 26.63 -2.10 -3.02
C ILE A 403 25.66 -2.92 -2.17
N MET A 404 24.63 -3.53 -2.77
CA MET A 404 23.74 -4.45 -2.08
C MET A 404 24.48 -5.70 -1.59
N ASP A 405 25.38 -6.27 -2.40
CA ASP A 405 26.21 -7.40 -1.97
C ASP A 405 27.14 -7.00 -0.79
N ALA A 406 27.68 -5.78 -0.79
CA ALA A 406 28.43 -5.22 0.34
C ALA A 406 27.56 -5.04 1.59
N TRP A 407 26.34 -4.50 1.45
CA TRP A 407 25.35 -4.37 2.54
C TRP A 407 24.99 -5.72 3.17
N LEU A 408 24.69 -6.74 2.34
CA LEU A 408 24.36 -8.09 2.80
C LEU A 408 25.55 -8.75 3.53
N ALA A 409 26.77 -8.54 3.04
CA ALA A 409 27.99 -9.02 3.69
C ALA A 409 28.27 -8.29 5.01
N ASP A 410 28.01 -6.98 5.09
CA ASP A 410 28.18 -6.19 6.31
C ASP A 410 27.13 -6.57 7.38
N LEU A 411 25.87 -6.78 6.98
CA LEU A 411 24.83 -7.35 7.86
C LEU A 411 25.27 -8.68 8.47
N HIS A 412 25.81 -9.59 7.67
CA HIS A 412 26.36 -10.84 8.17
C HIS A 412 27.56 -10.61 9.13
N SER A 413 28.47 -9.69 8.78
CA SER A 413 29.60 -9.31 9.65
C SER A 413 29.19 -8.71 11.00
N VAL A 414 28.04 -8.03 11.10
CA VAL A 414 27.50 -7.50 12.38
C VAL A 414 26.58 -8.49 13.11
N GLY A 415 26.51 -9.75 12.68
CA GLY A 415 25.73 -10.79 13.35
C GLY A 415 24.22 -10.73 13.08
N TYR A 416 23.80 -10.09 11.97
CA TYR A 416 22.38 -10.07 11.60
C TYR A 416 21.91 -11.45 11.11
N SER A 417 20.85 -11.96 11.74
CA SER A 417 20.20 -13.22 11.36
C SER A 417 18.98 -12.92 10.48
N PHE A 418 19.07 -13.27 9.20
CA PHE A 418 17.96 -13.10 8.26
C PHE A 418 16.77 -14.00 8.65
N PRO A 419 15.53 -13.48 8.64
CA PRO A 419 14.34 -14.29 8.90
C PRO A 419 14.10 -15.34 7.80
N SER A 420 13.38 -16.40 8.16
CA SER A 420 12.94 -17.43 7.22
C SER A 420 11.79 -16.93 6.33
N ILE A 421 11.77 -17.41 5.09
CA ILE A 421 10.67 -17.17 4.16
C ILE A 421 9.49 -18.05 4.55
N ILE A 422 8.29 -17.47 4.58
CA ILE A 422 7.05 -18.22 4.83
C ILE A 422 6.69 -19.00 3.57
N SER A 423 6.68 -20.33 3.69
CA SER A 423 6.10 -21.20 2.67
C SER A 423 4.59 -20.99 2.61
N PRO A 424 3.97 -20.80 1.44
CA PRO A 424 2.51 -20.82 1.32
C PRO A 424 2.02 -22.20 1.77
N SER A 425 1.26 -22.25 2.86
CA SER A 425 0.56 -23.47 3.27
C SER A 425 -0.44 -23.85 2.19
N SER A 426 -0.54 -25.14 1.87
CA SER A 426 -1.63 -25.64 1.02
C SER A 426 -2.95 -25.29 1.73
N PRO A 427 -3.81 -24.43 1.14
CA PRO A 427 -4.96 -23.92 1.87
C PRO A 427 -5.98 -25.05 2.04
N LEU A 428 -6.37 -25.31 3.29
CA LEU A 428 -7.57 -26.10 3.59
C LEU A 428 -8.80 -25.30 3.13
N ILE A 429 -9.82 -25.98 2.61
CA ILE A 429 -11.07 -25.30 2.22
C ILE A 429 -11.87 -25.01 3.50
N ILE A 430 -12.10 -23.73 3.77
CA ILE A 430 -12.84 -23.26 4.94
C ILE A 430 -14.33 -23.20 4.58
N GLN A 431 -15.15 -24.04 5.21
CA GLN A 431 -16.60 -24.04 5.01
C GLN A 431 -17.26 -23.01 5.94
N LYS A 432 -18.09 -22.10 5.39
CA LYS A 432 -18.90 -21.14 6.16
C LYS A 432 -20.36 -21.19 5.73
N ARG A 433 -21.29 -20.83 6.64
CA ARG A 433 -22.74 -20.95 6.36
C ARG A 433 -23.17 -19.94 5.29
N ALA A 434 -22.85 -18.65 5.45
CA ALA A 434 -23.25 -17.64 4.49
C ALA A 434 -22.28 -16.46 4.37
N ALA A 435 -22.29 -15.85 3.18
CA ALA A 435 -21.88 -14.46 3.01
C ALA A 435 -23.10 -13.54 3.10
N VAL A 436 -22.92 -12.33 3.62
CA VAL A 436 -23.98 -11.31 3.73
C VAL A 436 -23.55 -10.04 3.00
N CYS A 437 -24.11 -9.81 1.82
CA CYS A 437 -23.91 -8.60 1.04
C CYS A 437 -24.86 -7.50 1.49
N VAL A 438 -24.28 -6.39 1.98
CA VAL A 438 -25.02 -5.22 2.46
C VAL A 438 -24.72 -4.04 1.56
N THR A 439 -25.74 -3.50 0.91
CA THR A 439 -25.61 -2.39 -0.05
C THR A 439 -26.44 -1.16 0.34
N GLY A 440 -25.93 0.03 0.01
CA GLY A 440 -26.63 1.31 0.15
C GLY A 440 -25.71 2.43 0.65
N LEU A 441 -26.29 3.44 1.28
CA LEU A 441 -25.56 4.61 1.79
C LEU A 441 -24.84 4.33 3.12
N ALA A 442 -23.57 4.74 3.21
CA ALA A 442 -22.72 4.60 4.40
C ALA A 442 -23.17 5.49 5.58
N GLU A 443 -24.06 6.42 5.34
CA GLU A 443 -24.67 7.30 6.33
C GLU A 443 -25.77 6.55 7.13
N CYS A 444 -26.52 5.64 6.49
CA CYS A 444 -27.73 5.02 7.07
C CYS A 444 -27.48 3.73 7.87
N ILE A 445 -26.24 3.22 7.87
CA ILE A 445 -25.86 1.98 8.58
C ILE A 445 -26.07 2.04 10.09
N GLN A 446 -26.19 3.23 10.68
CA GLN A 446 -26.43 3.39 12.12
C GLN A 446 -27.88 3.11 12.54
N GLU A 447 -28.82 3.18 11.61
CA GLU A 447 -30.24 3.22 11.91
C GLU A 447 -30.89 1.83 11.78
N ALA A 448 -30.68 1.15 10.66
CA ALA A 448 -31.38 -0.08 10.32
C ALA A 448 -30.50 -1.34 10.28
N TRP A 449 -29.19 -1.21 9.99
CA TRP A 449 -28.33 -2.38 9.84
C TRP A 449 -28.08 -3.14 11.15
N ILE A 450 -27.93 -2.45 12.30
CA ILE A 450 -27.68 -3.12 13.59
C ILE A 450 -28.85 -4.05 14.00
N PRO A 451 -30.13 -3.61 13.97
CA PRO A 451 -31.28 -4.51 14.16
C PRO A 451 -31.29 -5.68 13.18
N THR A 452 -31.10 -5.41 11.89
CA THR A 452 -31.15 -6.43 10.83
C THR A 452 -30.04 -7.48 10.99
N TYR A 453 -28.81 -7.07 11.32
CA TYR A 453 -27.71 -7.99 11.65
C TYR A 453 -28.05 -8.88 12.85
N THR A 454 -28.62 -8.30 13.90
CA THR A 454 -29.01 -9.04 15.12
C THR A 454 -30.04 -10.11 14.80
N ASN A 455 -31.05 -9.78 13.99
CA ASN A 455 -32.07 -10.73 13.54
C ASN A 455 -31.46 -11.84 12.67
N ILE A 456 -30.59 -11.52 11.69
CA ILE A 456 -29.89 -12.53 10.87
C ILE A 456 -29.15 -13.55 11.76
N ARG A 457 -28.43 -13.08 12.78
CA ARG A 457 -27.66 -13.93 13.70
C ARG A 457 -28.53 -14.80 14.61
N GLN A 458 -29.76 -14.39 14.91
CA GLN A 458 -30.74 -15.20 15.64
C GLN A 458 -31.39 -16.26 14.74
N CYS A 459 -31.70 -15.90 13.49
CA CYS A 459 -32.46 -16.74 12.56
C CYS A 459 -31.61 -17.76 11.78
N LEU A 460 -30.27 -17.59 11.70
CA LEU A 460 -29.36 -18.44 10.94
C LEU A 460 -28.14 -18.89 11.76
N HIS A 461 -27.99 -20.20 11.95
CA HIS A 461 -26.89 -20.80 12.68
C HIS A 461 -25.63 -20.98 11.80
N GLY A 462 -24.45 -20.84 12.41
CA GLY A 462 -23.15 -21.07 11.78
C GLY A 462 -22.33 -19.79 11.54
N GLU A 463 -21.14 -19.95 10.97
CA GLU A 463 -20.28 -18.82 10.64
C GLU A 463 -20.83 -18.03 9.45
N LEU A 464 -20.87 -16.71 9.61
CA LEU A 464 -21.32 -15.78 8.57
C LEU A 464 -20.25 -14.70 8.41
N ASP A 465 -19.89 -14.38 7.17
CA ASP A 465 -19.07 -13.22 6.84
C ASP A 465 -19.92 -12.08 6.28
N ILE A 466 -19.60 -10.84 6.66
CA ILE A 466 -20.38 -9.66 6.27
C ILE A 466 -19.55 -8.79 5.33
N PHE A 467 -20.14 -8.44 4.20
CA PHE A 467 -19.56 -7.63 3.14
C PHE A 467 -20.37 -6.33 3.04
N LEU A 468 -19.86 -5.28 3.69
CA LEU A 468 -20.43 -3.94 3.61
C LEU A 468 -19.93 -3.28 2.33
N PHE A 469 -20.82 -2.99 1.38
CA PHE A 469 -20.50 -2.38 0.09
C PHE A 469 -21.31 -1.08 -0.07
N LEU A 470 -20.73 0.04 0.36
CA LEU A 470 -21.49 1.26 0.67
C LEU A 470 -20.98 2.49 -0.10
N SER A 471 -21.91 3.27 -0.67
CA SER A 471 -21.66 4.59 -1.27
C SER A 471 -21.91 5.73 -0.29
N SER A 472 -21.78 6.97 -0.75
CA SER A 472 -22.10 8.21 -0.01
C SER A 472 -23.19 9.00 -0.75
N SER A 473 -23.98 9.80 -0.03
CA SER A 473 -25.00 10.64 -0.65
C SER A 473 -24.39 11.84 -1.38
N LEU A 474 -24.73 12.03 -2.66
CA LEU A 474 -24.26 13.17 -3.47
C LEU A 474 -25.01 14.49 -3.17
N GLN A 475 -26.17 14.44 -2.50
CA GLN A 475 -27.07 15.62 -2.39
C GLN A 475 -26.64 16.65 -1.35
N GLN A 476 -25.81 16.28 -0.37
CA GLN A 476 -25.30 17.18 0.69
C GLN A 476 -23.79 17.47 0.55
N GLY A 477 -23.18 17.03 -0.55
CA GLY A 477 -21.73 16.92 -0.71
C GLY A 477 -21.19 15.61 -0.11
N PRO A 478 -20.08 15.08 -0.66
CA PRO A 478 -19.54 13.78 -0.22
C PRO A 478 -19.03 13.86 1.21
N VAL A 479 -19.50 12.93 2.07
CA VAL A 479 -18.99 12.79 3.43
C VAL A 479 -17.51 12.37 3.37
N PRO A 480 -16.58 13.13 4.00
CA PRO A 480 -15.14 12.85 3.93
C PRO A 480 -14.80 11.39 4.26
N LEU A 481 -13.88 10.80 3.49
CA LEU A 481 -13.51 9.39 3.60
C LEU A 481 -13.14 9.00 5.04
N ASN A 482 -12.35 9.81 5.74
CA ASN A 482 -11.96 9.58 7.14
C ASN A 482 -13.17 9.54 8.11
N THR A 483 -14.21 10.34 7.85
CA THR A 483 -15.48 10.31 8.61
C THR A 483 -16.27 9.04 8.31
N ARG A 484 -16.39 8.65 7.03
CA ARG A 484 -17.03 7.38 6.64
C ARG A 484 -16.26 6.17 7.20
N LEU A 485 -14.93 6.22 7.26
CA LEU A 485 -14.07 5.23 7.89
C LEU A 485 -14.32 5.12 9.41
N LYS A 486 -14.48 6.24 10.12
CA LYS A 486 -14.88 6.24 11.55
C LYS A 486 -16.26 5.63 11.74
N GLN A 487 -17.24 6.06 10.95
CA GLN A 487 -18.60 5.53 11.00
C GLN A 487 -18.60 4.02 10.80
N VAL A 488 -18.04 3.51 9.69
CA VAL A 488 -18.14 2.06 9.41
C VAL A 488 -17.33 1.20 10.39
N ARG A 489 -16.24 1.72 10.98
CA ARG A 489 -15.53 1.02 12.06
C ARG A 489 -16.34 0.88 13.36
N SER A 490 -17.36 1.71 13.59
CA SER A 490 -18.25 1.54 14.75
C SER A 490 -19.10 0.25 14.67
N TYR A 491 -19.31 -0.30 13.46
CA TYR A 491 -20.03 -1.56 13.26
C TYR A 491 -19.09 -2.74 13.42
N MET A 492 -18.92 -3.14 14.67
CA MET A 492 -18.27 -4.38 15.01
C MET A 492 -19.00 -5.55 14.32
N ASN A 493 -18.25 -6.27 13.46
CA ASN A 493 -18.58 -7.53 12.77
C ASN A 493 -18.68 -7.51 11.23
N SER A 494 -18.24 -6.46 10.54
CA SER A 494 -17.92 -6.57 9.11
C SER A 494 -16.66 -7.43 8.88
N THR A 495 -16.71 -8.32 7.89
CA THR A 495 -15.56 -9.11 7.41
C THR A 495 -14.80 -8.33 6.34
N VAL A 496 -15.53 -7.76 5.38
CA VAL A 496 -15.02 -6.80 4.40
C VAL A 496 -15.89 -5.56 4.43
N THR A 497 -15.27 -4.39 4.36
CA THR A 497 -15.93 -3.11 4.11
C THR A 497 -15.34 -2.47 2.86
N ILE A 498 -16.18 -2.02 1.95
CA ILE A 498 -15.84 -1.18 0.82
C ILE A 498 -16.63 0.09 0.96
N LEU A 499 -15.89 1.20 1.02
CA LEU A 499 -16.41 2.52 0.79
C LEU A 499 -16.08 2.89 -0.66
N TYR A 500 -17.07 3.39 -1.39
CA TYR A 500 -16.89 3.93 -2.73
C TYR A 500 -17.65 5.25 -2.89
N GLU A 501 -17.46 5.94 -4.00
CA GLU A 501 -18.30 7.07 -4.43
C GLU A 501 -19.16 6.63 -5.62
N ASP A 502 -20.42 7.05 -5.65
CA ASP A 502 -21.31 6.73 -6.76
C ASP A 502 -20.84 7.43 -8.05
N ARG A 503 -20.68 6.64 -9.11
CA ARG A 503 -20.09 7.07 -10.38
C ARG A 503 -21.16 7.21 -11.45
N PHE A 504 -20.88 7.97 -12.51
CA PHE A 504 -21.68 7.86 -13.71
C PHE A 504 -21.42 6.51 -14.38
N ILE A 505 -22.33 5.55 -14.19
CA ILE A 505 -22.29 4.28 -14.93
C ILE A 505 -22.95 4.49 -16.28
N ASP A 506 -22.20 4.27 -17.36
CA ASP A 506 -22.78 4.01 -18.68
C ASP A 506 -23.02 2.49 -18.84
N PRO A 507 -24.28 2.02 -18.75
CA PRO A 507 -24.63 0.61 -18.99
C PRO A 507 -24.51 0.18 -20.46
N GLY A 508 -24.18 1.08 -21.41
CA GLY A 508 -24.18 0.81 -22.84
C GLY A 508 -25.59 0.67 -23.41
N ILE A 509 -26.55 1.41 -22.85
CA ILE A 509 -27.95 1.34 -23.24
C ILE A 509 -28.16 1.95 -24.64
N PRO A 510 -28.90 1.29 -25.55
CA PRO A 510 -29.25 1.84 -26.85
C PRO A 510 -29.89 3.23 -26.73
N SER A 511 -29.47 4.19 -27.56
CA SER A 511 -29.91 5.60 -27.49
C SER A 511 -31.42 5.82 -27.68
N ASN A 512 -32.12 4.84 -28.26
CA ASN A 512 -33.58 4.79 -28.43
C ASN A 512 -34.33 4.16 -27.24
N CYS A 513 -33.61 3.72 -26.20
CA CYS A 513 -34.18 3.09 -25.03
C CYS A 513 -34.60 4.16 -24.00
N HIS A 514 -35.90 4.40 -23.87
CA HIS A 514 -36.46 5.39 -22.94
C HIS A 514 -37.39 4.78 -21.86
N PRO A 515 -37.00 3.70 -21.15
CA PRO A 515 -37.81 3.15 -20.08
C PRO A 515 -37.89 4.15 -18.93
N ARG A 516 -39.08 4.37 -18.38
CA ARG A 516 -39.27 5.13 -17.14
C ARG A 516 -39.69 4.16 -16.03
N PHE A 517 -38.97 4.16 -14.92
CA PHE A 517 -39.46 3.51 -13.71
C PHE A 517 -40.57 4.38 -13.12
N GLN A 518 -41.77 3.80 -13.04
CA GLN A 518 -42.89 4.43 -12.35
C GLN A 518 -42.79 4.11 -10.86
N LEU A 519 -43.11 5.08 -10.02
CA LEU A 519 -43.34 4.95 -8.58
C LEU A 519 -44.85 5.08 -8.30
N PRO A 520 -45.32 4.84 -7.06
CA PRO A 520 -46.67 5.21 -6.65
C PRO A 520 -47.04 6.64 -7.05
N ARG A 521 -48.32 6.87 -7.39
CA ARG A 521 -48.85 8.16 -7.87
C ARG A 521 -48.25 8.67 -9.20
N HIS A 522 -47.75 7.77 -10.06
CA HIS A 522 -47.19 8.07 -11.39
C HIS A 522 -45.94 8.96 -11.41
N ALA A 523 -45.27 9.17 -10.27
CA ALA A 523 -43.96 9.80 -10.25
C ALA A 523 -42.95 8.95 -11.03
N THR A 524 -42.13 9.56 -11.89
CA THR A 524 -41.07 8.86 -12.63
C THR A 524 -39.70 9.38 -12.20
N PHE A 525 -38.79 8.47 -11.85
CA PHE A 525 -37.41 8.83 -11.53
C PHE A 525 -36.45 8.44 -12.66
N SER A 526 -35.24 9.01 -12.64
CA SER A 526 -34.23 8.75 -13.66
C SER A 526 -33.65 7.33 -13.49
N VAL A 527 -33.58 6.61 -14.62
CA VAL A 527 -33.08 5.23 -14.69
C VAL A 527 -31.71 4.99 -14.01
N PRO A 528 -30.74 5.93 -14.05
CA PRO A 528 -29.42 5.77 -13.40
C PRO A 528 -29.45 5.38 -11.91
N ALA A 529 -30.42 5.84 -11.12
CA ALA A 529 -30.43 5.54 -9.68
C ALA A 529 -30.69 4.04 -9.38
N TYR A 530 -31.61 3.41 -10.13
CA TYR A 530 -31.82 1.96 -10.01
C TYR A 530 -30.65 1.19 -10.62
N PHE A 531 -30.03 1.70 -11.69
CA PHE A 531 -28.81 1.11 -12.23
C PHE A 531 -27.66 1.08 -11.23
N GLN A 532 -27.43 2.16 -10.50
CA GLN A 532 -26.43 2.23 -9.44
C GLN A 532 -26.61 1.13 -8.40
N GLN A 533 -27.87 0.89 -7.97
CA GLN A 533 -28.23 -0.18 -7.05
C GLN A 533 -27.97 -1.59 -7.64
N LEU A 534 -28.31 -1.82 -8.90
CA LEU A 534 -28.11 -3.12 -9.54
C LEU A 534 -26.63 -3.43 -9.75
N TRP A 535 -25.84 -2.42 -10.09
CA TRP A 535 -24.39 -2.54 -10.22
C TRP A 535 -23.74 -2.85 -8.87
N SER A 536 -24.10 -2.15 -7.79
CA SER A 536 -23.51 -2.40 -6.47
C SER A 536 -23.83 -3.80 -5.93
N LEU A 537 -25.00 -4.37 -6.28
CA LEU A 537 -25.30 -5.79 -6.02
C LEU A 537 -24.39 -6.74 -6.80
N ASN A 538 -24.13 -6.48 -8.08
CA ASN A 538 -23.18 -7.28 -8.87
C ASN A 538 -21.76 -7.22 -8.26
N GLU A 539 -21.28 -6.01 -7.98
CA GLU A 539 -19.94 -5.80 -7.41
C GLU A 539 -19.79 -6.47 -6.04
N CYS A 540 -20.81 -6.43 -5.17
CA CYS A 540 -20.77 -7.14 -3.90
C CYS A 540 -20.75 -8.67 -4.07
N TYR A 541 -21.48 -9.23 -5.04
CA TYR A 541 -21.39 -10.67 -5.32
C TYR A 541 -20.01 -11.06 -5.84
N ASP A 542 -19.45 -10.27 -6.77
CA ASP A 542 -18.11 -10.52 -7.29
C ASP A 542 -17.05 -10.40 -6.17
N LEU A 543 -17.23 -9.48 -5.22
CA LEU A 543 -16.43 -9.40 -4.00
C LEU A 543 -16.50 -10.69 -3.17
N VAL A 544 -17.68 -11.26 -2.95
CA VAL A 544 -17.81 -12.54 -2.23
C VAL A 544 -17.06 -13.65 -2.97
N LYS A 545 -17.18 -13.75 -4.30
CA LYS A 545 -16.48 -14.78 -5.09
C LYS A 545 -14.96 -14.59 -5.16
N ASP A 546 -14.48 -13.35 -5.24
CA ASP A 546 -13.04 -13.05 -5.13
C ASP A 546 -12.50 -13.41 -3.74
N TYR A 547 -13.31 -13.22 -2.69
CA TYR A 547 -12.95 -13.56 -1.31
C TYR A 547 -12.92 -15.08 -1.08
N GLU A 548 -13.93 -15.83 -1.58
CA GLU A 548 -13.95 -17.30 -1.62
C GLU A 548 -12.63 -17.82 -2.22
N LYS A 549 -12.28 -17.31 -3.40
CA LYS A 549 -11.05 -17.72 -4.11
C LYS A 549 -9.77 -17.33 -3.37
N ARG A 550 -9.68 -16.11 -2.82
CA ARG A 550 -8.44 -15.60 -2.19
C ARG A 550 -8.11 -16.28 -0.87
N PHE A 551 -9.13 -16.62 -0.08
CA PHE A 551 -8.98 -17.21 1.25
C PHE A 551 -9.38 -18.68 1.31
N ASN A 552 -9.69 -19.29 0.15
CA ASN A 552 -10.13 -20.67 0.01
C ASN A 552 -11.35 -20.99 0.89
N ILE A 553 -12.31 -20.07 0.92
CA ILE A 553 -13.57 -20.19 1.65
C ILE A 553 -14.65 -20.68 0.68
N GLN A 554 -15.57 -21.50 1.17
CA GLN A 554 -16.80 -21.87 0.47
C GLN A 554 -18.00 -21.49 1.34
N TYR A 555 -18.87 -20.61 0.82
CA TYR A 555 -20.14 -20.25 1.43
C TYR A 555 -21.27 -21.12 0.86
N GLN A 556 -22.20 -21.54 1.71
CA GLN A 556 -23.38 -22.31 1.26
C GLN A 556 -24.50 -21.38 0.78
N LEU A 557 -24.74 -20.30 1.53
CA LEU A 557 -25.79 -19.33 1.29
C LEU A 557 -25.21 -17.94 0.95
N LEU A 558 -26.01 -17.13 0.26
CA LEU A 558 -25.80 -15.70 0.15
C LEU A 558 -27.05 -14.95 0.64
N ILE A 559 -26.85 -14.02 1.57
CA ILE A 559 -27.86 -13.06 2.00
C ILE A 559 -27.58 -11.73 1.29
N ARG A 560 -28.63 -11.09 0.79
CA ARG A 560 -28.63 -9.71 0.31
C ARG A 560 -29.48 -8.88 1.25
N ALA A 561 -28.93 -7.79 1.79
CA ALA A 561 -29.65 -6.84 2.63
C ALA A 561 -29.41 -5.40 2.17
N ARG A 562 -30.42 -4.53 2.31
CA ARG A 562 -30.23 -3.07 2.18
C ARG A 562 -29.93 -2.48 3.55
N VAL A 563 -29.00 -1.54 3.58
CA VAL A 563 -28.47 -0.92 4.82
C VAL A 563 -29.51 -0.16 5.66
N ASP A 564 -30.56 0.34 5.01
CA ASP A 564 -31.64 1.18 5.55
C ASP A 564 -32.94 0.40 5.88
N THR A 565 -32.93 -0.93 5.74
CA THR A 565 -34.11 -1.80 5.94
C THR A 565 -34.08 -2.47 7.31
N ILE A 566 -35.14 -2.32 8.12
CA ILE A 566 -35.34 -3.13 9.34
C ILE A 566 -36.01 -4.44 8.93
N ALA A 567 -35.26 -5.54 9.01
CA ALA A 567 -35.75 -6.84 8.61
C ALA A 567 -36.56 -7.53 9.71
N LYS A 568 -37.88 -7.60 9.55
CA LYS A 568 -38.69 -8.68 10.15
C LYS A 568 -38.24 -10.00 9.54
N MET A 569 -38.12 -11.04 10.35
CA MET A 569 -37.65 -12.36 9.93
C MET A 569 -38.46 -13.47 10.60
N PRO A 570 -38.58 -14.67 10.00
CA PRO A 570 -39.11 -15.85 10.67
C PRO A 570 -38.19 -16.28 11.83
N LEU A 571 -38.71 -17.05 12.79
CA LEU A 571 -37.93 -17.57 13.94
C LEU A 571 -36.65 -18.33 13.52
N THR A 572 -36.68 -19.00 12.37
CA THR A 572 -35.50 -19.60 11.75
C THR A 572 -35.64 -19.62 10.23
N PHE A 573 -34.51 -19.56 9.52
CA PHE A 573 -34.44 -19.78 8.08
C PHE A 573 -34.37 -21.27 7.70
N GLU A 574 -34.00 -22.16 8.62
CA GLU A 574 -33.86 -23.61 8.36
C GLU A 574 -35.23 -24.32 8.36
N ARG A 575 -36.04 -24.06 7.32
CA ARG A 575 -37.38 -24.63 7.14
C ARG A 575 -37.42 -25.65 5.99
N GLN A 576 -38.45 -26.51 5.99
CA GLN A 576 -38.64 -27.53 4.97
C GLN A 576 -39.57 -27.07 3.83
N GLY A 577 -39.67 -27.89 2.78
CA GLY A 577 -40.55 -27.67 1.64
C GLY A 577 -40.17 -26.41 0.84
N ILE A 578 -41.18 -25.65 0.40
CA ILE A 578 -40.96 -24.44 -0.41
C ILE A 578 -40.17 -23.34 0.32
N PHE A 579 -40.00 -23.41 1.63
CA PHE A 579 -39.26 -22.42 2.42
C PHE A 579 -37.79 -22.82 2.69
N ASN A 580 -37.29 -23.89 2.06
CA ASN A 580 -35.93 -24.39 2.28
C ASN A 580 -34.88 -23.52 1.59
N VAL A 581 -34.16 -22.72 2.39
CA VAL A 581 -33.08 -21.80 1.97
C VAL A 581 -31.90 -22.48 1.28
N ASN A 582 -31.74 -23.81 1.40
CA ASN A 582 -30.71 -24.56 0.67
C ASN A 582 -31.15 -24.95 -0.75
N THR A 583 -32.39 -24.63 -1.17
CA THR A 583 -32.96 -25.03 -2.47
C THR A 583 -33.78 -23.95 -3.19
N THR A 584 -34.18 -22.87 -2.51
CA THR A 584 -34.99 -21.77 -3.09
C THR A 584 -34.44 -20.41 -2.67
N ILE A 585 -34.76 -19.36 -3.43
CA ILE A 585 -34.53 -17.98 -2.99
C ILE A 585 -35.77 -17.48 -2.25
N LEU A 586 -35.60 -17.11 -0.99
CA LEU A 586 -36.62 -16.44 -0.19
C LEU A 586 -36.55 -14.92 -0.39
N VAL A 587 -37.70 -14.32 -0.64
CA VAL A 587 -37.86 -12.86 -0.83
C VAL A 587 -39.08 -12.35 -0.04
N PRO A 588 -39.05 -11.09 0.44
CA PRO A 588 -40.20 -10.46 1.08
C PRO A 588 -41.34 -10.19 0.06
N PRO A 589 -42.58 -10.01 0.55
CA PRO A 589 -43.68 -9.54 -0.28
C PRO A 589 -43.39 -8.16 -0.86
N HIS A 590 -44.14 -7.79 -1.89
CA HIS A 590 -44.08 -6.48 -2.52
C HIS A 590 -44.50 -5.34 -1.58
N ARG A 591 -44.01 -4.15 -1.88
CA ARG A 591 -44.34 -2.89 -1.21
C ARG A 591 -45.40 -2.08 -1.95
N TYR A 592 -45.36 -2.04 -3.29
CA TYR A 592 -46.17 -1.09 -4.06
C TYR A 592 -46.94 -1.68 -5.26
N PHE A 593 -46.40 -2.68 -5.95
CA PHE A 593 -47.02 -3.32 -7.12
C PHE A 593 -46.98 -4.85 -6.98
N SER A 594 -47.62 -5.62 -7.86
CA SER A 594 -47.79 -7.09 -7.73
C SER A 594 -46.51 -7.97 -7.92
N GLY A 595 -45.34 -7.41 -7.63
CA GLY A 595 -44.00 -8.01 -7.74
C GLY A 595 -43.50 -8.70 -6.46
N ILE A 596 -42.23 -8.45 -6.14
CA ILE A 596 -41.51 -8.82 -4.91
C ILE A 596 -40.57 -7.66 -4.51
N ASP A 597 -40.41 -7.38 -3.22
CA ASP A 597 -39.57 -6.27 -2.76
C ASP A 597 -38.07 -6.65 -2.86
N ASP A 598 -37.24 -5.69 -3.27
CA ASP A 598 -35.81 -5.85 -3.51
C ASP A 598 -34.96 -5.79 -2.22
N GLY A 599 -35.51 -5.27 -1.12
CA GLY A 599 -34.83 -4.88 0.11
C GLY A 599 -34.09 -6.00 0.85
N PHE A 600 -34.53 -7.25 0.69
CA PHE A 600 -33.87 -8.41 1.28
C PHE A 600 -34.02 -9.65 0.39
N ALA A 601 -33.03 -10.54 0.37
CA ALA A 601 -33.15 -11.88 -0.20
C ALA A 601 -32.16 -12.86 0.43
N LEU A 602 -32.51 -14.14 0.49
CA LEU A 602 -31.64 -15.22 0.97
C LEU A 602 -31.85 -16.49 0.15
N GLY A 603 -30.76 -17.15 -0.23
CA GLY A 603 -30.81 -18.48 -0.86
C GLY A 603 -29.42 -19.08 -1.06
N PRO A 604 -29.31 -20.21 -1.79
CA PRO A 604 -28.03 -20.82 -2.13
C PRO A 604 -27.18 -19.86 -2.95
N ILE A 605 -25.87 -19.81 -2.71
CA ILE A 605 -24.98 -18.83 -3.36
C ILE A 605 -25.06 -18.89 -4.90
N GLU A 606 -25.21 -20.09 -5.47
CA GLU A 606 -25.31 -20.28 -6.92
C GLU A 606 -26.65 -19.80 -7.50
N LEU A 607 -27.78 -20.00 -6.81
CA LEU A 607 -29.07 -19.42 -7.25
C LEU A 607 -29.09 -17.90 -7.07
N MET A 608 -28.52 -17.41 -5.98
CA MET A 608 -28.37 -15.99 -5.70
C MET A 608 -27.47 -15.26 -6.70
N SER A 609 -26.66 -15.97 -7.50
CA SER A 609 -25.94 -15.40 -8.64
C SER A 609 -26.90 -14.70 -9.62
N HIS A 610 -28.06 -15.30 -9.93
CA HIS A 610 -29.09 -14.70 -10.77
C HIS A 610 -29.65 -13.43 -10.13
N TYR A 611 -29.90 -13.45 -8.82
CA TYR A 611 -30.40 -12.27 -8.09
C TYR A 611 -29.43 -11.10 -8.16
N MET A 612 -28.14 -11.34 -7.88
CA MET A 612 -27.15 -10.28 -7.75
C MET A 612 -26.62 -9.79 -9.10
N LYS A 613 -26.45 -10.68 -10.08
CA LYS A 613 -25.88 -10.36 -11.41
C LYS A 613 -26.89 -9.85 -12.44
N ARG A 614 -28.15 -9.60 -12.04
CA ARG A 614 -29.22 -9.04 -12.91
C ARG A 614 -28.89 -7.67 -13.52
N TRP A 615 -27.81 -7.03 -13.09
CA TRP A 615 -27.15 -5.91 -13.78
C TRP A 615 -27.00 -6.17 -15.29
N TYR A 616 -26.46 -7.34 -15.67
CA TYR A 616 -26.08 -7.61 -17.06
C TYR A 616 -27.26 -7.66 -18.05
N SER A 617 -28.49 -7.95 -17.59
CA SER A 617 -29.66 -7.99 -18.50
C SER A 617 -30.14 -6.61 -18.96
N PHE A 618 -29.71 -5.53 -18.30
CA PHE A 618 -30.03 -4.16 -18.73
C PHE A 618 -29.10 -3.61 -19.83
N ARG A 619 -28.11 -4.39 -20.27
CA ARG A 619 -27.37 -4.13 -21.53
C ARG A 619 -28.25 -4.25 -22.79
N GLN A 620 -29.49 -4.73 -22.62
CA GLN A 620 -30.51 -4.78 -23.66
C GLN A 620 -31.75 -4.02 -23.17
N CYS A 621 -32.42 -3.29 -24.07
CA CYS A 621 -33.59 -2.52 -23.70
C CYS A 621 -34.77 -3.44 -23.34
N PRO A 622 -35.45 -3.26 -22.18
CA PRO A 622 -36.66 -4.03 -21.85
C PRO A 622 -37.80 -3.80 -22.86
N SER A 623 -38.61 -4.84 -23.12
CA SER A 623 -39.71 -4.79 -24.09
C SER A 623 -40.85 -3.85 -23.69
N ASP A 624 -41.21 -3.83 -22.39
CA ASP A 624 -42.34 -3.05 -21.88
C ASP A 624 -41.83 -1.65 -21.49
N ARG A 625 -42.49 -0.58 -21.94
CA ARG A 625 -42.01 0.81 -21.77
C ARG A 625 -42.12 1.35 -20.34
N ASN A 626 -42.96 0.73 -19.51
CA ASN A 626 -43.18 1.07 -18.11
C ASN A 626 -42.97 -0.20 -17.25
N PHE A 627 -41.97 -0.20 -16.37
CA PHE A 627 -41.74 -1.27 -15.41
C PHE A 627 -41.66 -0.70 -13.99
N HIS A 628 -42.22 -1.43 -13.01
CA HIS A 628 -41.88 -1.26 -11.60
C HIS A 628 -40.70 -2.18 -11.24
N PRO A 629 -39.73 -1.75 -10.40
CA PRO A 629 -38.58 -2.59 -10.00
C PRO A 629 -38.97 -3.98 -9.49
N GLU A 630 -40.02 -4.05 -8.67
CA GLU A 630 -40.54 -5.29 -8.08
C GLU A 630 -41.10 -6.27 -9.11
N THR A 631 -41.84 -5.74 -10.10
CA THR A 631 -42.44 -6.53 -11.19
C THR A 631 -41.37 -7.02 -12.14
N TYR A 632 -40.36 -6.18 -12.41
CA TYR A 632 -39.17 -6.58 -13.15
C TYR A 632 -38.43 -7.72 -12.43
N LEU A 633 -38.13 -7.58 -11.13
CA LEU A 633 -37.39 -8.58 -10.36
C LEU A 633 -38.11 -9.94 -10.34
N LYS A 634 -39.43 -9.94 -10.12
CA LYS A 634 -40.28 -11.14 -10.19
C LYS A 634 -40.25 -11.79 -11.57
N LYS A 635 -40.49 -11.02 -12.64
CA LYS A 635 -40.45 -11.50 -14.04
C LYS A 635 -39.06 -12.00 -14.46
N TYR A 636 -38.00 -11.44 -13.89
CA TYR A 636 -36.61 -11.80 -14.17
C TYR A 636 -36.24 -13.14 -13.52
N LEU A 637 -36.40 -13.26 -12.19
CA LEU A 637 -35.98 -14.46 -11.46
C LEU A 637 -36.75 -15.71 -11.88
N ALA A 638 -38.06 -15.58 -12.18
CA ALA A 638 -38.90 -16.67 -12.66
C ALA A 638 -38.45 -17.32 -13.99
N ARG A 639 -37.48 -16.73 -14.71
CA ARG A 639 -36.87 -17.31 -15.92
C ARG A 639 -35.72 -18.27 -15.62
N PHE A 640 -35.15 -18.21 -14.40
CA PHE A 640 -33.90 -18.89 -14.05
C PHE A 640 -34.03 -19.82 -12.84
N THR A 641 -34.89 -19.49 -11.87
CA THR A 641 -34.96 -20.19 -10.59
C THR A 641 -36.34 -20.14 -9.98
N ASN A 642 -36.64 -21.14 -9.14
CA ASN A 642 -37.74 -21.04 -8.19
C ASN A 642 -37.44 -19.93 -7.17
N ILE A 643 -38.48 -19.16 -6.84
CA ILE A 643 -38.48 -18.12 -5.82
C ILE A 643 -39.69 -18.32 -4.91
N THR A 644 -39.56 -17.97 -3.64
CA THR A 644 -40.64 -18.12 -2.65
C THR A 644 -40.81 -16.83 -1.88
N ILE A 645 -42.04 -16.31 -1.89
CA ILE A 645 -42.42 -15.11 -1.15
C ILE A 645 -42.72 -15.53 0.29
N ASP A 646 -42.01 -14.99 1.27
CA ASP A 646 -42.26 -15.22 2.69
C ASP A 646 -42.83 -13.98 3.37
N LEU A 647 -44.08 -14.08 3.82
CA LEU A 647 -44.81 -13.00 4.51
C LEU A 647 -44.26 -12.70 5.92
N ASN A 648 -43.36 -13.54 6.44
CA ASN A 648 -42.66 -13.28 7.70
C ASN A 648 -41.37 -12.46 7.51
N MET A 649 -40.95 -12.23 6.28
CA MET A 649 -39.81 -11.38 5.94
C MET A 649 -40.30 -9.97 5.55
N SER A 650 -39.60 -8.92 5.98
CA SER A 650 -39.84 -7.57 5.44
C SER A 650 -38.84 -7.19 4.35
N GLY A 651 -39.25 -6.21 3.54
CA GLY A 651 -38.41 -5.54 2.56
C GLY A 651 -38.30 -4.04 2.85
N ALA A 652 -38.00 -3.26 1.82
CA ALA A 652 -37.91 -1.80 1.88
C ALA A 652 -39.20 -1.10 2.33
N ALA A 653 -40.33 -1.80 2.39
CA ALA A 653 -41.58 -1.38 3.03
C ALA A 653 -41.37 -0.84 4.46
N ASP A 654 -40.61 -1.59 5.26
CA ASP A 654 -40.36 -1.33 6.68
C ASP A 654 -38.99 -0.63 6.91
N ALA A 655 -38.54 0.13 5.91
CA ALA A 655 -37.34 0.96 6.01
C ALA A 655 -37.58 2.20 6.90
N ILE A 656 -36.52 2.69 7.52
CA ILE A 656 -36.58 3.89 8.38
C ILE A 656 -36.85 5.12 7.49
N PRO A 657 -37.72 6.07 7.91
CA PRO A 657 -38.04 7.25 7.09
C PRO A 657 -36.84 8.19 6.89
N HIS A 658 -36.65 8.64 5.66
CA HIS A 658 -35.72 9.70 5.29
C HIS A 658 -36.54 11.00 5.07
N HIS A 659 -36.41 12.12 5.79
CA HIS A 659 -35.55 12.50 6.93
C HIS A 659 -36.34 13.42 7.88
N ARG A 660 -35.96 13.52 9.17
CA ARG A 660 -35.71 14.88 9.72
C ARG A 660 -34.52 14.99 10.69
N GLU A 661 -34.07 13.90 11.32
CA GLU A 661 -32.74 13.85 11.98
C GLU A 661 -31.91 12.60 11.63
N ARG A 662 -32.40 11.77 10.69
CA ARG A 662 -31.76 10.64 9.99
C ARG A 662 -32.78 9.98 9.03
N CYS A 663 -32.43 9.19 7.99
CA CYS A 663 -31.28 9.30 7.05
C CYS A 663 -31.66 10.17 5.82
N HIS A 664 -30.81 10.35 4.80
CA HIS A 664 -31.04 11.30 3.68
C HIS A 664 -30.81 10.76 2.26
#